data_AF-E1GXI2-F1
#
_entry.id   AF-E1GXI2-F1
#
_cell.length_a   1.000
_cell.length_b   1.000
_cell.length_c   1.000
_cell.angle_alpha   90.00
_cell.angle_beta   90.00
_cell.angle_gamma   90.00
#
_symmetry.space_group_name_H-M   'P 1'
#
loop_
_entity.id
_entity.type
_entity.pdbx_description
1 polymer ?
#
loop_
_entity_poly.entity_id
_entity_poly.type
_entity_poly.pdbx_seq_one_letter_code
_entity_poly.pdbx_strand_id
1 'polypeptide(L)'
;MKRFTISIIFLTLSLIALFAQKTHTQIKQKTTNETSQKTHKKAIKKIPAAPKPTIEKLHNTEKKVKNIAKKATNITRRAISKKPAEKHSSLKGKITPNHLKGKAATKEKQNISHEKGKKANIRYITTSAIKDLREKNQAIQKEIQENELQVKKKQKDVDQRLQKIMLLDTEIGQQQKTIDQIATDVKGINGNIEVLKGQLKSLQTQLTERRKKFILSMRYMARHRSIQDKIMFIFSAKSLSQMYRRLRFVREYASYQRAQGELLKAKQAQVDNKHIQLKQVRGQKYTLLYKDRQAHAQMQSKRLEQQQVVNSLKKDQQTLQTVIAQRRKTQQTINAQIDKLVAIEIQKARIRAQAEARAQAAARAAAAKKRAEDMARKREAAIKAAQENARRVAEAKAREAKAKAMAEAAERAAEKERREAAEKAEKARQEAEKARQAALQEASARREAARKKAEDAERKAKEAQQQAEKKAAAEKALAYQQAREAEANRIAAERKAAADKERAAREAEAARKANTADNNLTNADRAMTGSFANNRGRLPMPMAGKIVTHFGQYNVAGMSNIRLNSNGINIKGAAGSPVRSVFMGEVSGIFNAGGSTIVMVRHGIYISVYCNLANVSVHRGQNVGTGQTLGTVNSTGVLHFQLRKETAKLNPEQWIR
;
A
#
# COMPACT_ATOMS: atom_id res chain seq x y z
N MET A 1 48.08 -26.19 7.25
CA MET A 1 48.15 -24.70 7.13
C MET A 1 48.45 -24.19 5.72
N LYS A 2 49.25 -24.88 4.87
CA LYS A 2 49.58 -24.39 3.50
C LYS A 2 48.41 -24.32 2.49
N ARG A 3 47.32 -25.06 2.70
CA ARG A 3 46.13 -25.00 1.81
C ARG A 3 45.18 -23.84 2.13
N PHE A 4 45.20 -23.33 3.36
CA PHE A 4 44.38 -22.17 3.77
C PHE A 4 44.99 -20.85 3.33
N THR A 5 46.33 -20.74 3.33
CA THR A 5 47.04 -19.53 2.88
C THR A 5 46.90 -19.31 1.37
N ILE A 6 46.91 -20.38 0.57
CA ILE A 6 46.70 -20.28 -0.89
C ILE A 6 45.27 -19.83 -1.22
N SER A 7 44.26 -20.31 -0.49
CA SER A 7 42.86 -19.88 -0.69
C SER A 7 42.65 -18.40 -0.34
N ILE A 8 43.32 -17.89 0.69
CA ILE A 8 43.26 -16.46 1.07
C ILE A 8 43.96 -15.58 0.02
N ILE A 9 45.08 -16.05 -0.56
CA ILE A 9 45.78 -15.33 -1.63
C ILE A 9 44.94 -15.26 -2.93
N PHE A 10 44.22 -16.33 -3.27
CA PHE A 10 43.30 -16.29 -4.41
C PHE A 10 42.07 -15.40 -4.16
N LEU A 11 41.58 -15.35 -2.92
CA LEU A 11 40.46 -14.48 -2.55
C LEU A 11 40.86 -12.99 -2.59
N THR A 12 42.09 -12.65 -2.17
CA THR A 12 42.60 -11.27 -2.22
C THR A 12 42.94 -10.82 -3.63
N LEU A 13 43.50 -11.70 -4.48
CA LEU A 13 43.72 -11.39 -5.90
C LEU A 13 42.41 -11.14 -6.66
N SER A 14 41.37 -11.92 -6.36
CA SER A 14 40.05 -11.74 -6.98
C SER A 14 39.37 -10.44 -6.55
N LEU A 15 39.60 -9.98 -5.31
CA LEU A 15 39.09 -8.70 -4.84
C LEU A 15 39.79 -7.50 -5.50
N ILE A 16 41.11 -7.61 -5.72
CA ILE A 16 41.91 -6.56 -6.38
C ILE A 16 41.53 -6.45 -7.87
N ALA A 17 41.28 -7.58 -8.54
CA ALA A 17 40.79 -7.58 -9.93
C ALA A 17 39.41 -6.92 -10.06
N LEU A 18 38.48 -7.19 -9.12
CA LEU A 18 37.17 -6.53 -9.10
C LEU A 18 37.27 -5.02 -8.84
N PHE A 19 38.23 -4.59 -8.02
CA PHE A 19 38.45 -3.17 -7.73
C PHE A 19 39.05 -2.44 -8.95
N ALA A 20 40.01 -3.05 -9.63
CA ALA A 20 40.61 -2.52 -10.86
C ALA A 20 39.60 -2.41 -12.02
N GLN A 21 38.68 -3.36 -12.13
CA GLN A 21 37.64 -3.31 -13.18
C GLN A 21 36.63 -2.19 -12.92
N LYS A 22 36.32 -1.90 -11.64
CA LYS A 22 35.41 -0.83 -11.23
C LYS A 22 36.01 0.56 -11.44
N THR A 23 37.32 0.74 -11.21
CA THR A 23 38.02 2.01 -11.47
C THR A 23 38.14 2.28 -12.97
N HIS A 24 38.38 1.26 -13.79
CA HIS A 24 38.46 1.42 -15.25
C HIS A 24 37.11 1.81 -15.90
N THR A 25 35.98 1.33 -15.36
CA THR A 25 34.64 1.76 -15.79
C THR A 25 34.31 3.20 -15.40
N GLN A 26 34.78 3.67 -14.24
CA GLN A 26 34.57 5.06 -13.81
C GLN A 26 35.39 6.06 -14.64
N ILE A 27 36.61 5.70 -15.04
CA ILE A 27 37.46 6.54 -15.89
C ILE A 27 36.91 6.64 -17.32
N LYS A 28 36.32 5.54 -17.86
CA LYS A 28 35.63 5.58 -19.17
C LYS A 28 34.36 6.44 -19.14
N GLN A 29 33.59 6.44 -18.04
CA GLN A 29 32.40 7.29 -17.94
C GLN A 29 32.73 8.79 -17.82
N LYS A 30 33.84 9.13 -17.15
CA LYS A 30 34.29 10.52 -17.00
C LYS A 30 34.80 11.11 -18.32
N THR A 31 35.51 10.33 -19.13
CA THR A 31 36.02 10.74 -20.45
C THR A 31 34.92 10.86 -21.52
N THR A 32 33.83 10.08 -21.43
CA THR A 32 32.66 10.27 -22.31
C THR A 32 31.86 11.53 -22.01
N ASN A 33 31.80 11.97 -20.74
CA ASN A 33 31.08 13.19 -20.36
C ASN A 33 31.81 14.49 -20.74
N GLU A 34 33.14 14.50 -20.72
CA GLU A 34 33.94 15.67 -21.15
C GLU A 34 33.90 15.86 -22.68
N THR A 35 33.81 14.77 -23.45
CA THR A 35 33.70 14.83 -24.92
C THR A 35 32.31 15.32 -25.37
N SER A 36 31.25 15.01 -24.60
CA SER A 36 29.87 15.44 -24.93
C SER A 36 29.57 16.90 -24.54
N GLN A 37 30.36 17.52 -23.66
CA GLN A 37 30.24 18.94 -23.33
C GLN A 37 30.96 19.86 -24.33
N LYS A 38 32.03 19.38 -24.99
CA LYS A 38 32.74 20.15 -26.04
C LYS A 38 31.98 20.23 -27.37
N THR A 39 31.14 19.26 -27.70
CA THR A 39 30.30 19.29 -28.91
C THR A 39 29.08 20.20 -28.78
N HIS A 40 28.56 20.40 -27.56
CA HIS A 40 27.42 21.30 -27.32
C HIS A 40 27.75 22.80 -27.40
N LYS A 41 29.02 23.21 -27.19
CA LYS A 41 29.44 24.62 -27.31
C LYS A 41 29.72 25.07 -28.75
N LYS A 42 29.88 24.14 -29.71
CA LYS A 42 30.21 24.47 -31.11
C LYS A 42 28.98 24.55 -32.04
N ALA A 43 27.79 24.17 -31.56
CA ALA A 43 26.55 24.12 -32.35
C ALA A 43 25.57 25.31 -32.11
N ILE A 44 25.98 26.36 -31.37
CA ILE A 44 25.14 27.54 -31.07
C ILE A 44 25.50 28.76 -31.97
N LYS A 45 26.41 28.61 -32.94
CA LYS A 45 26.69 29.64 -33.97
C LYS A 45 26.25 29.17 -35.35
N LYS A 46 24.98 29.39 -35.68
CA LYS A 46 24.37 29.61 -37.01
C LYS A 46 22.94 29.05 -37.04
N ILE A 47 21.95 29.93 -37.17
CA ILE A 47 20.73 29.86 -37.99
C ILE A 47 19.98 31.20 -37.82
N PRO A 48 19.37 31.78 -38.87
CA PRO A 48 18.98 33.18 -38.93
C PRO A 48 17.55 33.47 -38.40
N ALA A 49 17.28 34.75 -38.17
CA ALA A 49 16.07 35.30 -37.54
C ALA A 49 14.86 35.41 -38.50
N ALA A 50 13.66 35.17 -37.97
CA ALA A 50 12.35 35.67 -38.45
C ALA A 50 11.28 35.48 -37.34
N PRO A 51 10.08 36.10 -37.41
CA PRO A 51 9.78 37.46 -36.96
C PRO A 51 8.91 37.51 -35.68
N LYS A 52 8.91 38.66 -34.99
CA LYS A 52 8.11 38.92 -33.76
C LYS A 52 6.63 39.17 -34.08
N PRO A 53 5.70 38.73 -33.21
CA PRO A 53 4.45 39.44 -32.98
C PRO A 53 4.39 40.04 -31.56
N THR A 54 4.27 41.36 -31.55
CA THR A 54 3.48 42.26 -30.68
C THR A 54 3.17 41.80 -29.25
N ILE A 55 3.82 42.45 -28.30
CA ILE A 55 3.45 42.52 -26.88
C ILE A 55 2.44 43.66 -26.73
N GLU A 56 1.17 43.33 -26.59
CA GLU A 56 0.18 44.18 -25.93
C GLU A 56 -0.96 43.29 -25.46
N LYS A 57 -1.41 43.46 -24.22
CA LYS A 57 -2.39 42.64 -23.47
C LYS A 57 -1.85 41.46 -22.64
N LEU A 58 -0.86 41.69 -21.77
CA LEU A 58 -0.70 40.87 -20.55
C LEU A 58 -0.25 41.67 -19.31
N HIS A 59 -0.42 43.00 -19.31
CA HIS A 59 -0.10 43.87 -18.17
C HIS A 59 -1.34 44.34 -17.37
N ASN A 60 -2.43 43.57 -17.42
CA ASN A 60 -3.67 43.94 -16.71
C ASN A 60 -4.25 42.84 -15.79
N THR A 61 -3.53 41.73 -15.61
CA THR A 61 -3.94 40.63 -14.70
C THR A 61 -3.18 40.62 -13.37
N GLU A 62 -2.02 41.27 -13.27
CA GLU A 62 -1.27 41.36 -12.00
C GLU A 62 -1.73 42.49 -11.05
N LYS A 63 -2.45 43.50 -11.56
CA LYS A 63 -3.04 44.56 -10.72
C LYS A 63 -4.38 44.17 -10.08
N LYS A 64 -5.05 43.11 -10.55
CA LYS A 64 -6.38 42.69 -10.05
C LYS A 64 -6.31 41.70 -8.88
N VAL A 65 -5.21 40.96 -8.72
CA VAL A 65 -5.04 39.99 -7.61
C VAL A 65 -4.54 40.67 -6.32
N LYS A 66 -3.76 41.77 -6.41
CA LYS A 66 -3.32 42.54 -5.23
C LYS A 66 -4.42 43.38 -4.56
N ASN A 67 -5.51 43.68 -5.25
CA ASN A 67 -6.62 44.48 -4.68
C ASN A 67 -7.69 43.64 -3.94
N ILE A 68 -7.73 42.33 -4.14
CA ILE A 68 -8.69 41.45 -3.44
C ILE A 68 -8.15 41.08 -2.03
N ALA A 69 -6.84 40.97 -1.87
CA ALA A 69 -6.20 40.69 -0.57
C ALA A 69 -6.23 41.88 0.41
N LYS A 70 -6.49 43.12 -0.04
CA LYS A 70 -6.63 44.31 0.82
C LYS A 70 -8.06 44.59 1.29
N LYS A 71 -9.06 43.87 0.76
CA LYS A 71 -10.48 44.05 1.13
C LYS A 71 -10.97 43.12 2.25
N ALA A 72 -10.22 42.05 2.55
CA ALA A 72 -10.55 41.08 3.60
C ALA A 72 -9.99 41.45 5.00
N THR A 73 -9.05 42.39 5.09
CA THR A 73 -8.44 42.83 6.36
C THR A 73 -9.13 44.04 7.00
N ASN A 74 -10.14 44.62 6.36
CA ASN A 74 -10.83 45.83 6.85
C ASN A 74 -12.21 45.58 7.48
N ILE A 75 -12.67 44.31 7.57
CA ILE A 75 -13.98 43.96 8.13
C ILE A 75 -13.87 43.51 9.61
N THR A 76 -12.69 43.12 10.09
CA THR A 76 -12.51 42.61 11.48
C THR A 76 -12.04 43.69 12.48
N ARG A 77 -12.03 44.98 12.12
CA ARG A 77 -11.65 46.10 13.02
C ARG A 77 -12.75 47.12 13.32
N ARG A 78 -13.98 46.88 12.89
CA ARG A 78 -15.16 47.72 13.23
C ARG A 78 -16.19 46.93 14.03
N ALA A 79 -15.82 46.47 15.22
CA ALA A 79 -16.77 45.93 16.19
C ALA A 79 -16.22 45.97 17.62
N ILE A 80 -15.50 47.04 18.00
CA ILE A 80 -15.18 47.32 19.41
C ILE A 80 -15.25 48.83 19.63
N SER A 81 -16.46 49.35 19.81
CA SER A 81 -16.74 50.50 20.67
C SER A 81 -18.24 50.76 20.71
N LYS A 82 -18.85 50.48 21.87
CA LYS A 82 -19.88 51.29 22.56
C LYS A 82 -20.47 50.45 23.70
N LYS A 83 -20.15 50.85 24.93
CA LYS A 83 -20.99 50.61 26.12
C LYS A 83 -22.30 51.40 25.98
N PRO A 84 -23.34 51.02 26.73
CA PRO A 84 -23.76 51.88 27.84
C PRO A 84 -24.07 51.11 29.14
N ALA A 85 -24.27 51.88 30.21
CA ALA A 85 -24.39 51.50 31.61
C ALA A 85 -25.84 51.28 32.08
N GLU A 86 -26.06 50.48 33.14
CA GLU A 86 -26.61 50.89 34.46
C GLU A 86 -27.14 49.70 35.31
N LYS A 87 -26.77 49.75 36.60
CA LYS A 87 -27.52 49.49 37.85
C LYS A 87 -28.25 48.15 38.18
N HIS A 88 -27.81 47.63 39.33
CA HIS A 88 -28.51 47.02 40.48
C HIS A 88 -29.36 45.72 40.39
N SER A 89 -28.96 44.82 41.30
CA SER A 89 -29.78 43.94 42.15
C SER A 89 -30.45 42.70 41.55
N SER A 90 -30.11 41.52 42.08
CA SER A 90 -31.01 40.75 42.96
C SER A 90 -30.42 39.37 43.28
N LEU A 91 -30.49 39.02 44.57
CA LEU A 91 -30.36 37.65 45.05
C LEU A 91 -31.59 36.83 44.62
N LYS A 92 -31.39 35.55 44.27
CA LYS A 92 -32.17 34.40 44.78
C LYS A 92 -31.70 33.11 44.09
N GLY A 93 -31.36 32.12 44.90
CA GLY A 93 -31.27 30.73 44.47
C GLY A 93 -32.64 30.05 44.41
N LYS A 94 -32.68 28.86 43.81
CA LYS A 94 -33.41 27.64 44.24
C LYS A 94 -33.20 26.52 43.20
N ILE A 95 -32.60 25.38 43.59
CA ILE A 95 -33.23 24.05 43.81
C ILE A 95 -33.42 23.27 42.47
N THR A 96 -32.52 22.34 42.10
CA THR A 96 -32.54 20.84 42.25
C THR A 96 -33.69 20.14 41.50
N PRO A 97 -33.65 18.84 41.06
CA PRO A 97 -32.97 17.63 41.61
C PRO A 97 -32.22 16.76 40.55
N ASN A 98 -31.32 15.80 40.82
CA ASN A 98 -31.18 14.68 41.78
C ASN A 98 -31.71 13.32 41.26
N HIS A 99 -30.81 12.39 40.91
CA HIS A 99 -30.86 10.93 41.24
C HIS A 99 -29.55 10.25 40.78
N LEU A 100 -28.69 9.70 41.67
CA LEU A 100 -28.74 8.43 42.44
C LEU A 100 -28.61 7.19 41.50
N LYS A 101 -27.82 6.13 41.75
CA LYS A 101 -27.28 5.50 42.98
C LYS A 101 -26.21 4.47 42.57
N GLY A 102 -25.11 4.27 43.31
CA GLY A 102 -24.98 3.27 44.40
C GLY A 102 -23.53 2.74 44.41
N LYS A 103 -22.94 2.18 45.47
CA LYS A 103 -23.35 1.82 46.84
C LYS A 103 -22.06 1.72 47.65
N ALA A 104 -22.08 2.25 48.88
CA ALA A 104 -21.08 2.01 49.91
C ALA A 104 -21.68 1.12 51.00
N ALA A 105 -20.85 0.23 51.55
CA ALA A 105 -20.97 -0.48 52.81
C ALA A 105 -19.58 -1.10 53.05
N THR A 106 -18.93 -1.16 54.21
CA THR A 106 -19.19 -0.78 55.61
C THR A 106 -17.83 -1.02 56.29
N LYS A 107 -17.48 -0.24 57.33
CA LYS A 107 -16.77 -0.75 58.53
C LYS A 107 -16.64 0.34 59.59
N GLU A 108 -17.49 0.16 60.60
CA GLU A 108 -17.36 0.41 62.03
C GLU A 108 -16.10 1.09 62.58
N LYS A 109 -16.39 2.05 63.48
CA LYS A 109 -15.51 2.59 64.51
C LYS A 109 -15.34 1.58 65.66
N GLN A 110 -14.14 1.46 66.19
CA GLN A 110 -13.91 1.36 67.63
C GLN A 110 -12.75 2.26 68.06
N ASN A 111 -13.00 3.01 69.13
CA ASN A 111 -12.10 3.95 69.81
C ASN A 111 -10.85 3.25 70.36
N ILE A 112 -9.68 3.90 70.23
CA ILE A 112 -8.72 3.99 71.34
C ILE A 112 -8.18 5.42 71.36
N SER A 113 -8.44 6.09 72.47
CA SER A 113 -7.89 7.37 72.87
C SER A 113 -6.37 7.29 73.05
N HIS A 114 -5.60 8.08 72.28
CA HIS A 114 -4.24 8.44 72.65
C HIS A 114 -4.06 9.95 72.61
N GLU A 115 -4.17 10.52 73.81
CA GLU A 115 -3.30 11.51 74.43
C GLU A 115 -2.59 12.52 73.51
N LYS A 116 -2.94 13.79 73.72
CA LYS A 116 -2.33 14.97 73.12
C LYS A 116 -0.85 15.07 73.45
N GLY A 117 0.01 14.57 72.56
CA GLY A 117 1.41 14.98 72.46
C GLY A 117 1.55 16.17 71.50
N LYS A 118 1.87 17.36 72.02
CA LYS A 118 2.28 18.52 71.21
C LYS A 118 3.46 18.12 70.32
N LYS A 119 3.23 17.91 69.02
CA LYS A 119 4.31 17.80 68.03
C LYS A 119 4.93 19.19 67.85
N ALA A 120 6.12 19.39 68.43
CA ALA A 120 6.95 20.53 68.14
C ALA A 120 7.20 20.60 66.63
N ASN A 121 6.79 21.71 66.02
CA ASN A 121 6.99 22.01 64.62
C ASN A 121 8.48 22.36 64.44
N ILE A 122 9.32 21.36 64.16
CA ILE A 122 10.74 21.57 63.90
C ILE A 122 10.86 22.26 62.54
N ARG A 123 11.04 23.58 62.55
CA ARG A 123 11.30 24.38 61.36
C ARG A 123 12.74 24.09 60.91
N TYR A 124 12.89 23.25 59.89
CA TYR A 124 14.17 22.97 59.26
C TYR A 124 14.76 24.28 58.70
N ILE A 125 15.93 24.68 59.20
CA ILE A 125 16.65 25.84 58.66
C ILE A 125 17.39 25.33 57.41
N THR A 126 16.93 25.75 56.24
CA THR A 126 17.59 25.41 54.98
C THR A 126 18.93 26.15 54.90
N THR A 127 20.04 25.42 54.91
CA THR A 127 21.38 25.96 54.61
C THR A 127 21.39 26.60 53.21
N SER A 128 22.14 27.69 53.00
CA SER A 128 22.22 28.38 51.70
C SER A 128 22.49 27.39 50.54
N ALA A 129 23.41 26.44 50.71
CA ALA A 129 23.71 25.41 49.70
C ALA A 129 22.51 24.52 49.31
N ILE A 130 21.59 24.21 50.24
CA ILE A 130 20.37 23.43 49.96
C ILE A 130 19.36 24.29 49.21
N LYS A 131 19.29 25.58 49.55
CA LYS A 131 18.43 26.55 48.85
C LYS A 131 18.89 26.73 47.40
N ASP A 132 20.19 26.91 47.17
CA ASP A 132 20.76 27.08 45.82
C ASP A 132 20.56 25.83 44.95
N LEU A 133 20.73 24.62 45.51
CA LEU A 133 20.46 23.38 44.79
C LEU A 133 18.96 23.17 44.51
N ARG A 134 18.07 23.60 45.42
CA ARG A 134 16.62 23.57 45.19
C ARG A 134 16.20 24.56 44.12
N GLU A 135 16.76 25.77 44.10
CA GLU A 135 16.52 26.76 43.04
C GLU A 135 17.02 26.25 41.69
N LYS A 136 18.22 25.64 41.63
CA LYS A 136 18.74 24.97 40.42
C LYS A 136 17.84 23.83 39.96
N ASN A 137 17.29 23.03 40.87
CA ASN A 137 16.36 21.95 40.55
C ASN A 137 15.01 22.48 40.03
N GLN A 138 14.48 23.55 40.64
CA GLN A 138 13.27 24.22 40.15
C GLN A 138 13.47 24.86 38.78
N ALA A 139 14.63 25.45 38.52
CA ALA A 139 15.00 25.96 37.19
C ALA A 139 15.04 24.83 36.16
N ILE A 140 15.70 23.71 36.48
CA ILE A 140 15.74 22.52 35.61
C ILE A 140 14.33 21.93 35.41
N GLN A 141 13.47 21.93 36.44
CA GLN A 141 12.07 21.50 36.28
C GLN A 141 11.29 22.40 35.32
N LYS A 142 11.46 23.72 35.41
CA LYS A 142 10.84 24.66 34.46
C LYS A 142 11.36 24.44 33.04
N GLU A 143 12.67 24.25 32.87
CA GLU A 143 13.27 23.92 31.58
C GLU A 143 12.76 22.58 31.03
N ILE A 144 12.55 21.57 31.87
CA ILE A 144 11.96 20.29 31.46
C ILE A 144 10.52 20.49 31.01
N GLN A 145 9.71 21.25 31.75
CA GLN A 145 8.32 21.57 31.36
C GLN A 145 8.25 22.34 30.03
N GLU A 146 9.15 23.31 29.83
CA GLU A 146 9.27 24.01 28.55
C GLU A 146 9.68 23.06 27.42
N ASN A 147 10.65 22.18 27.65
CA ASN A 147 11.05 21.17 26.68
C ASN A 147 9.93 20.16 26.38
N GLU A 148 9.13 19.76 27.37
CA GLU A 148 7.94 18.91 27.17
C GLU A 148 6.87 19.62 26.34
N LEU A 149 6.67 20.92 26.54
CA LEU A 149 5.81 21.73 25.67
C LEU A 149 6.37 21.84 24.24
N GLN A 150 7.69 21.99 24.09
CA GLN A 150 8.34 21.97 22.78
C GLN A 150 8.22 20.60 22.09
N VAL A 151 8.30 19.50 22.84
CA VAL A 151 8.03 18.15 22.33
C VAL A 151 6.59 18.06 21.83
N LYS A 152 5.59 18.55 22.59
CA LYS A 152 4.19 18.57 22.13
C LYS A 152 3.99 19.42 20.86
N LYS A 153 4.65 20.58 20.76
CA LYS A 153 4.64 21.42 19.54
C LYS A 153 5.28 20.69 18.36
N LYS A 154 6.46 20.09 18.57
CA LYS A 154 7.16 19.28 17.58
C LYS A 154 6.39 18.02 17.22
N GLN A 155 5.57 17.45 18.09
CA GLN A 155 4.74 16.29 17.78
C GLN A 155 3.68 16.62 16.74
N LYS A 156 3.07 17.82 16.83
CA LYS A 156 2.20 18.33 15.75
C LYS A 156 2.95 18.56 14.44
N ASP A 157 4.20 19.04 14.50
CA ASP A 157 5.06 19.18 13.30
C ASP A 157 5.44 17.81 12.71
N VAL A 158 5.71 16.81 13.56
CA VAL A 158 5.92 15.41 13.14
C VAL A 158 4.68 14.87 12.44
N ASP A 159 3.48 15.10 12.97
CA ASP A 159 2.22 14.67 12.34
C ASP A 159 2.03 15.33 10.96
N GLN A 160 2.31 16.63 10.82
CA GLN A 160 2.27 17.34 9.54
C GLN A 160 3.29 16.79 8.53
N ARG A 161 4.51 16.46 8.98
CA ARG A 161 5.55 15.87 8.14
C ARG A 161 5.24 14.43 7.76
N LEU A 162 4.61 13.65 8.63
CA LEU A 162 4.11 12.31 8.33
C LEU A 162 3.00 12.36 7.28
N GLN A 163 2.05 13.30 7.40
CA GLN A 163 1.07 13.55 6.35
C GLN A 163 1.73 13.90 5.02
N LYS A 164 2.77 14.75 5.03
CA LYS A 164 3.55 15.06 3.83
C LYS A 164 4.23 13.82 3.24
N ILE A 165 4.81 12.94 4.06
CA ILE A 165 5.40 11.67 3.61
C ILE A 165 4.34 10.77 2.98
N MET A 166 3.16 10.63 3.58
CA MET A 166 2.06 9.83 3.01
C MET A 166 1.57 10.37 1.66
N LEU A 167 1.49 11.70 1.52
CA LEU A 167 1.17 12.33 0.24
C LEU A 167 2.25 12.04 -0.81
N LEU A 168 3.54 12.22 -0.45
CA LEU A 168 4.66 11.90 -1.35
C LEU A 168 4.66 10.42 -1.75
N ASP A 169 4.36 9.51 -0.82
CA ASP A 169 4.30 8.07 -1.09
C ASP A 169 3.15 7.71 -2.05
N THR A 170 2.00 8.34 -1.85
CA THR A 170 0.85 8.21 -2.76
C THR A 170 1.20 8.71 -4.17
N GLU A 171 1.85 9.87 -4.27
CA GLU A 171 2.29 10.44 -5.53
C GLU A 171 3.38 9.60 -6.22
N ILE A 172 4.35 9.07 -5.46
CA ILE A 172 5.38 8.14 -5.95
C ILE A 172 4.70 6.86 -6.48
N GLY A 173 3.73 6.32 -5.75
CA GLY A 173 2.95 5.15 -6.16
C GLY A 173 2.16 5.40 -7.45
N GLN A 174 1.57 6.58 -7.63
CA GLN A 174 0.89 6.97 -8.88
C GLN A 174 1.87 7.08 -10.06
N GLN A 175 3.04 7.67 -9.84
CA GLN A 175 4.09 7.76 -10.87
C GLN A 175 4.61 6.37 -11.24
N GLN A 176 4.82 5.48 -10.25
CA GLN A 176 5.23 4.09 -10.50
C GLN A 176 4.21 3.34 -11.35
N LYS A 177 2.91 3.45 -11.03
CA LYS A 177 1.84 2.86 -11.87
C LYS A 177 1.85 3.40 -13.30
N THR A 178 2.12 4.69 -13.46
CA THR A 178 2.23 5.31 -14.79
C THR A 178 3.42 4.75 -15.57
N ILE A 179 4.57 4.60 -14.92
CA ILE A 179 5.78 3.98 -15.50
C ILE A 179 5.48 2.52 -15.90
N ASP A 180 4.84 1.74 -15.03
CA ASP A 180 4.52 0.33 -15.31
C ASP A 180 3.54 0.19 -16.49
N GLN A 181 2.54 1.08 -16.57
CA GLN A 181 1.63 1.14 -17.71
C GLN A 181 2.37 1.51 -19.00
N ILE A 182 3.24 2.53 -18.98
CA ILE A 182 4.04 2.92 -20.14
C ILE A 182 4.97 1.77 -20.57
N ALA A 183 5.59 1.07 -19.62
CA ALA A 183 6.44 -0.07 -19.92
C ALA A 183 5.66 -1.19 -20.63
N THR A 184 4.43 -1.45 -20.19
CA THR A 184 3.52 -2.43 -20.82
C THR A 184 3.13 -1.99 -22.24
N ASP A 185 2.77 -0.72 -22.42
CA ASP A 185 2.42 -0.14 -23.72
C ASP A 185 3.61 -0.19 -24.69
N VAL A 186 4.82 0.15 -24.22
CA VAL A 186 6.06 0.07 -25.01
C VAL A 186 6.37 -1.37 -25.41
N LYS A 187 6.13 -2.34 -24.53
CA LYS A 187 6.28 -3.78 -24.86
C LYS A 187 5.31 -4.19 -25.96
N GLY A 188 4.03 -3.81 -25.87
CA GLY A 188 3.05 -4.07 -26.91
C GLY A 188 3.41 -3.42 -28.25
N ILE A 189 3.86 -2.16 -28.22
CA ILE A 189 4.32 -1.44 -29.41
C ILE A 189 5.55 -2.10 -30.04
N ASN A 190 6.50 -2.62 -29.24
CA ASN A 190 7.64 -3.35 -29.78
C ASN A 190 7.22 -4.61 -30.53
N GLY A 191 6.26 -5.38 -29.99
CA GLY A 191 5.68 -6.52 -30.70
C GLY A 191 5.04 -6.12 -32.03
N ASN A 192 4.27 -5.03 -32.06
CA ASN A 192 3.69 -4.50 -33.29
C ASN A 192 4.76 -4.08 -34.31
N ILE A 193 5.85 -3.46 -33.85
CA ILE A 193 6.99 -3.07 -34.69
C ILE A 193 7.64 -4.31 -35.32
N GLU A 194 7.81 -5.39 -34.57
CA GLU A 194 8.40 -6.65 -35.08
C GLU A 194 7.51 -7.30 -36.13
N VAL A 195 6.20 -7.41 -35.87
CA VAL A 195 5.22 -7.93 -36.84
C VAL A 195 5.21 -7.09 -38.11
N LEU A 196 5.16 -5.75 -37.98
CA LEU A 196 5.20 -4.84 -39.13
C LEU A 196 6.50 -4.97 -39.92
N LYS A 197 7.65 -5.08 -39.25
CA LYS A 197 8.95 -5.33 -39.92
C LYS A 197 8.95 -6.65 -40.68
N GLY A 198 8.40 -7.72 -40.09
CA GLY A 198 8.27 -9.02 -40.76
C GLY A 198 7.39 -8.95 -42.02
N GLN A 199 6.22 -8.32 -41.90
CA GLN A 199 5.32 -8.08 -43.04
C GLN A 199 5.99 -7.25 -44.15
N LEU A 200 6.69 -6.18 -43.75
CA LEU A 200 7.36 -5.27 -44.68
C LEU A 200 8.49 -6.00 -45.42
N LYS A 201 9.29 -6.82 -44.73
CA LYS A 201 10.32 -7.66 -45.34
C LYS A 201 9.72 -8.61 -46.37
N SER A 202 8.64 -9.32 -46.02
CA SER A 202 7.96 -10.23 -46.95
C SER A 202 7.42 -9.50 -48.19
N LEU A 203 6.75 -8.37 -48.01
CA LEU A 203 6.22 -7.56 -49.12
C LEU A 203 7.34 -6.99 -50.00
N GLN A 204 8.47 -6.56 -49.41
CA GLN A 204 9.64 -6.11 -50.16
C GLN A 204 10.25 -7.21 -51.01
N THR A 205 10.36 -8.43 -50.49
CA THR A 205 10.83 -9.58 -51.28
C THR A 205 9.88 -9.84 -52.46
N GLN A 206 8.57 -9.92 -52.22
CA GLN A 206 7.57 -10.12 -53.28
C GLN A 206 7.62 -9.02 -54.34
N LEU A 207 7.75 -7.76 -53.92
CA LEU A 207 7.85 -6.62 -54.81
C LEU A 207 9.12 -6.68 -55.66
N THR A 208 10.26 -7.05 -55.06
CA THR A 208 11.54 -7.16 -55.75
C THR A 208 11.50 -8.25 -56.81
N GLU A 209 10.94 -9.42 -56.48
CA GLU A 209 10.77 -10.52 -57.44
C GLU A 209 9.85 -10.14 -58.60
N ARG A 210 8.69 -9.53 -58.32
CA ARG A 210 7.76 -9.06 -59.36
C ARG A 210 8.38 -7.98 -60.22
N ARG A 211 9.06 -7.01 -59.61
CA ARG A 211 9.78 -5.94 -60.31
C ARG A 211 10.86 -6.52 -61.23
N LYS A 212 11.62 -7.51 -60.78
CA LYS A 212 12.64 -8.19 -61.60
C LYS A 212 12.00 -8.85 -62.84
N LYS A 213 10.93 -9.62 -62.66
CA LYS A 213 10.20 -10.28 -63.77
C LYS A 213 9.60 -9.27 -64.75
N PHE A 214 9.02 -8.19 -64.24
CA PHE A 214 8.43 -7.12 -65.05
C PHE A 214 9.50 -6.33 -65.83
N ILE A 215 10.64 -6.01 -65.21
CA ILE A 215 11.76 -5.37 -65.91
C ILE A 215 12.28 -6.28 -67.04
N LEU A 216 12.37 -7.59 -66.80
CA LEU A 216 12.80 -8.55 -67.82
C LEU A 216 11.82 -8.57 -69.00
N SER A 217 10.50 -8.64 -68.75
CA SER A 217 9.49 -8.60 -69.82
C SER A 217 9.50 -7.28 -70.57
N MET A 218 9.61 -6.15 -69.87
CA MET A 218 9.71 -4.81 -70.48
C MET A 218 10.95 -4.64 -71.34
N ARG A 219 12.11 -5.15 -70.91
CA ARG A 219 13.35 -5.10 -71.71
C ARG A 219 13.25 -5.95 -72.98
N TYR A 220 12.59 -7.10 -72.91
CA TYR A 220 12.30 -7.91 -74.08
C TYR A 220 11.38 -7.14 -75.05
N MET A 221 10.28 -6.56 -74.55
CA MET A 221 9.36 -5.76 -75.36
C MET A 221 10.02 -4.52 -75.97
N ALA A 222 10.94 -3.87 -75.26
CA ALA A 222 11.66 -2.70 -75.77
C ALA A 222 12.56 -3.05 -76.96
N ARG A 223 13.19 -4.24 -76.93
CA ARG A 223 14.00 -4.77 -78.05
C ARG A 223 13.16 -5.19 -79.25
N HIS A 224 11.95 -5.70 -79.02
CA HIS A 224 11.01 -6.15 -80.06
C HIS A 224 9.80 -5.20 -80.20
N ARG A 225 10.04 -3.90 -80.07
CA ARG A 225 8.95 -2.90 -79.96
C ARG A 225 8.33 -2.56 -81.30
N SER A 226 9.02 -2.85 -82.41
CA SER A 226 8.63 -2.40 -83.74
C SER A 226 7.25 -3.00 -84.10
N ILE A 227 6.43 -2.19 -84.77
CA ILE A 227 5.13 -2.65 -85.27
C ILE A 227 5.36 -3.76 -86.32
N GLN A 228 6.44 -3.65 -87.09
CA GLN A 228 6.89 -4.64 -88.04
C GLN A 228 7.14 -6.01 -87.39
N ASP A 229 7.83 -6.09 -86.24
CA ASP A 229 8.12 -7.37 -85.56
C ASP A 229 6.83 -8.08 -85.11
N LYS A 230 5.85 -7.31 -84.64
CA LYS A 230 4.55 -7.83 -84.19
C LYS A 230 3.70 -8.30 -85.36
N ILE A 231 3.68 -7.51 -86.43
CA ILE A 231 3.00 -7.83 -87.67
C ILE A 231 3.64 -9.07 -88.31
N MET A 232 4.97 -9.15 -88.34
CA MET A 232 5.74 -10.29 -88.85
C MET A 232 5.55 -11.56 -88.01
N PHE A 233 5.41 -11.44 -86.68
CA PHE A 233 5.01 -12.57 -85.83
C PHE A 233 3.61 -13.10 -86.19
N ILE A 234 2.64 -12.22 -86.46
CA ILE A 234 1.27 -12.60 -86.82
C ILE A 234 1.22 -13.21 -88.23
N PHE A 235 1.89 -12.59 -89.22
CA PHE A 235 1.88 -13.02 -90.63
C PHE A 235 2.84 -14.16 -90.96
N SER A 236 3.84 -14.47 -90.12
CA SER A 236 4.68 -15.69 -90.27
C SER A 236 3.95 -16.99 -89.87
N ALA A 237 2.62 -16.96 -89.81
CA ALA A 237 1.80 -18.14 -89.55
C ALA A 237 1.61 -18.95 -90.84
N LYS A 238 1.64 -20.28 -90.73
CA LYS A 238 1.48 -21.21 -91.87
C LYS A 238 0.01 -21.37 -92.32
N SER A 239 -0.95 -20.87 -91.53
CA SER A 239 -2.39 -20.96 -91.80
C SER A 239 -3.16 -19.79 -91.16
N LEU A 240 -4.35 -19.50 -91.71
CA LEU A 240 -5.25 -18.45 -91.19
C LEU A 240 -5.66 -18.69 -89.73
N SER A 241 -5.87 -19.94 -89.34
CA SER A 241 -6.19 -20.32 -87.96
C SER A 241 -5.02 -20.06 -87.01
N GLN A 242 -3.78 -20.30 -87.44
CA GLN A 242 -2.58 -19.99 -86.67
C GLN A 242 -2.36 -18.47 -86.55
N MET A 243 -2.64 -17.71 -87.62
CA MET A 243 -2.59 -16.25 -87.60
C MET A 243 -3.58 -15.66 -86.60
N TYR A 244 -4.83 -16.15 -86.60
CA TYR A 244 -5.85 -15.74 -85.62
C TYR A 244 -5.41 -16.03 -84.17
N ARG A 245 -4.85 -17.21 -83.90
CA ARG A 245 -4.32 -17.57 -82.56
C ARG A 245 -3.18 -16.64 -82.13
N ARG A 246 -2.24 -16.31 -83.04
CA ARG A 246 -1.14 -15.38 -82.76
C ARG A 246 -1.62 -13.95 -82.53
N LEU A 247 -2.59 -13.47 -83.31
CA LEU A 247 -3.22 -12.14 -83.11
C LEU A 247 -3.92 -12.05 -81.74
N ARG A 248 -4.71 -13.08 -81.39
CA ARG A 248 -5.36 -13.19 -80.08
C ARG A 248 -4.32 -13.19 -78.95
N PHE A 249 -3.25 -13.99 -79.10
CA PHE A 249 -2.15 -14.05 -78.13
C PHE A 249 -1.49 -12.69 -77.90
N VAL A 250 -1.19 -11.92 -78.96
CA VAL A 250 -0.60 -10.58 -78.81
C VAL A 250 -1.52 -9.63 -78.01
N ARG A 251 -2.84 -9.69 -78.24
CA ARG A 251 -3.82 -8.88 -77.48
C ARG A 251 -3.89 -9.31 -76.02
N GLU A 252 -4.00 -10.61 -75.75
CA GLU A 252 -4.03 -11.17 -74.38
C GLU A 252 -2.71 -10.94 -73.63
N TYR A 253 -1.59 -10.98 -74.31
CA TYR A 253 -0.29 -10.66 -73.73
C TYR A 253 -0.19 -9.19 -73.34
N ALA A 254 -0.69 -8.26 -74.18
CA ALA A 254 -0.70 -6.84 -73.86
C ALA A 254 -1.61 -6.52 -72.65
N SER A 255 -2.79 -7.14 -72.57
CA SER A 255 -3.66 -6.99 -71.39
C SER A 255 -3.01 -7.59 -70.14
N TYR A 256 -2.38 -8.76 -70.26
CA TYR A 256 -1.61 -9.38 -69.17
C TYR A 256 -0.47 -8.48 -68.66
N GLN A 257 0.33 -7.89 -69.56
CA GLN A 257 1.42 -6.98 -69.17
C GLN A 257 0.92 -5.72 -68.46
N ARG A 258 -0.19 -5.13 -68.92
CA ARG A 258 -0.83 -4.00 -68.21
C ARG A 258 -1.28 -4.42 -66.81
N ALA A 259 -1.95 -5.57 -66.70
CA ALA A 259 -2.39 -6.10 -65.42
C ALA A 259 -1.20 -6.37 -64.46
N GLN A 260 -0.07 -6.90 -64.96
CA GLN A 260 1.14 -7.08 -64.15
C GLN A 260 1.72 -5.75 -63.64
N GLY A 261 1.69 -4.70 -64.46
CA GLY A 261 2.10 -3.34 -64.07
C GLY A 261 1.23 -2.77 -62.95
N GLU A 262 -0.10 -2.88 -63.07
CA GLU A 262 -1.04 -2.45 -62.03
C GLU A 262 -0.85 -3.24 -60.73
N LEU A 263 -0.64 -4.56 -60.81
CA LEU A 263 -0.33 -5.38 -59.63
C LEU A 263 0.98 -4.96 -58.96
N LEU A 264 2.01 -4.60 -59.73
CA LEU A 264 3.27 -4.09 -59.19
C LEU A 264 3.08 -2.75 -58.48
N LYS A 265 2.32 -1.83 -59.08
CA LYS A 265 1.97 -0.52 -58.49
C LYS A 265 1.16 -0.70 -57.19
N ALA A 266 0.17 -1.58 -57.19
CA ALA A 266 -0.61 -1.91 -56.00
C ALA A 266 0.27 -2.50 -54.89
N LYS A 267 1.24 -3.36 -55.22
CA LYS A 267 2.20 -3.90 -54.26
C LYS A 267 3.14 -2.82 -53.71
N GLN A 268 3.58 -1.88 -54.55
CA GLN A 268 4.38 -0.73 -54.11
C GLN A 268 3.60 0.10 -53.08
N ALA A 269 2.34 0.44 -53.38
CA ALA A 269 1.49 1.17 -52.45
C ALA A 269 1.28 0.41 -51.12
N GLN A 270 1.19 -0.93 -51.14
CA GLN A 270 1.12 -1.74 -49.91
C GLN A 270 2.40 -1.62 -49.07
N VAL A 271 3.58 -1.64 -49.68
CA VAL A 271 4.86 -1.45 -48.99
C VAL A 271 4.95 -0.04 -48.38
N ASP A 272 4.59 0.98 -49.15
CA ASP A 272 4.66 2.38 -48.71
C ASP A 272 3.73 2.63 -47.53
N ASN A 273 2.48 2.14 -47.61
CA ASN A 273 1.52 2.20 -46.51
C ASN A 273 2.04 1.53 -45.24
N LYS A 274 2.69 0.36 -45.36
CA LYS A 274 3.31 -0.33 -44.22
C LYS A 274 4.51 0.43 -43.65
N HIS A 275 5.28 1.11 -44.49
CA HIS A 275 6.38 1.96 -44.04
C HIS A 275 5.87 3.17 -43.24
N ILE A 276 4.77 3.79 -43.69
CA ILE A 276 4.09 4.88 -42.98
C ILE A 276 3.56 4.39 -41.62
N GLN A 277 2.86 3.25 -41.59
CA GLN A 277 2.38 2.64 -40.34
C GLN A 277 3.53 2.39 -39.36
N LEU A 278 4.64 1.81 -39.84
CA LEU A 278 5.82 1.56 -39.01
C LEU A 278 6.42 2.86 -38.47
N LYS A 279 6.48 3.92 -39.27
CA LYS A 279 6.95 5.25 -38.84
C LYS A 279 6.05 5.84 -37.75
N GLN A 280 4.73 5.76 -37.91
CA GLN A 280 3.75 6.24 -36.93
C GLN A 280 3.90 5.52 -35.58
N VAL A 281 3.95 4.18 -35.61
CA VAL A 281 4.11 3.36 -34.40
C VAL A 281 5.44 3.62 -33.70
N ARG A 282 6.54 3.82 -34.47
CA ARG A 282 7.82 4.25 -33.89
C ARG A 282 7.72 5.64 -33.26
N GLY A 283 7.01 6.57 -33.88
CA GLY A 283 6.72 7.89 -33.32
C GLY A 283 6.04 7.80 -31.96
N GLN A 284 4.96 7.02 -31.86
CA GLN A 284 4.24 6.78 -30.61
C GLN A 284 5.16 6.19 -29.52
N LYS A 285 6.02 5.23 -29.87
CA LYS A 285 7.03 4.68 -28.95
C LYS A 285 7.93 5.77 -28.37
N TYR A 286 8.49 6.65 -29.22
CA TYR A 286 9.38 7.71 -28.75
C TYR A 286 8.66 8.71 -27.84
N THR A 287 7.41 9.04 -28.14
CA THR A 287 6.59 9.88 -27.25
C THR A 287 6.36 9.24 -25.89
N LEU A 288 6.08 7.94 -25.84
CA LEU A 288 5.92 7.21 -24.57
C LEU A 288 7.23 7.14 -23.78
N LEU A 289 8.35 6.83 -24.43
CA LEU A 289 9.67 6.80 -23.79
C LEU A 289 10.08 8.18 -23.25
N TYR A 290 9.66 9.27 -23.89
CA TYR A 290 9.86 10.61 -23.37
C TYR A 290 9.05 10.86 -22.09
N LYS A 291 7.76 10.45 -22.08
CA LYS A 291 6.91 10.52 -20.88
C LYS A 291 7.43 9.67 -19.73
N ASP A 292 7.93 8.47 -20.04
CA ASP A 292 8.56 7.56 -19.08
C ASP A 292 9.75 8.23 -18.36
N ARG A 293 10.65 8.86 -19.15
CA ARG A 293 11.78 9.62 -18.59
C ARG A 293 11.32 10.77 -17.70
N GLN A 294 10.28 11.50 -18.09
CA GLN A 294 9.73 12.59 -17.28
C GLN A 294 9.15 12.08 -15.96
N ALA A 295 8.36 11.00 -15.99
CA ALA A 295 7.78 10.37 -14.81
C ALA A 295 8.88 9.87 -13.86
N HIS A 296 9.92 9.22 -14.39
CA HIS A 296 11.09 8.80 -13.61
C HIS A 296 11.81 9.97 -12.94
N ALA A 297 12.04 11.07 -13.66
CA ALA A 297 12.70 12.25 -13.10
C ALA A 297 11.87 12.89 -11.97
N GLN A 298 10.55 13.02 -12.16
CA GLN A 298 9.65 13.53 -11.14
C GLN A 298 9.60 12.62 -9.90
N MET A 299 9.49 11.31 -10.11
CA MET A 299 9.50 10.32 -9.02
C MET A 299 10.81 10.36 -8.23
N GLN A 300 11.97 10.46 -8.90
CA GLN A 300 13.27 10.58 -8.24
C GLN A 300 13.37 11.86 -7.41
N SER A 301 12.90 12.99 -7.94
CA SER A 301 12.85 14.26 -7.19
C SER A 301 11.99 14.13 -5.92
N LYS A 302 10.82 13.48 -6.01
CA LYS A 302 9.95 13.26 -4.84
C LYS A 302 10.55 12.28 -3.82
N ARG A 303 11.25 11.23 -4.28
CA ARG A 303 11.98 10.32 -3.38
C ARG A 303 13.08 11.04 -2.61
N LEU A 304 13.81 11.95 -3.26
CA LEU A 304 14.82 12.78 -2.59
C LEU A 304 14.17 13.69 -1.54
N GLU A 305 13.04 14.33 -1.86
CA GLU A 305 12.29 15.14 -0.90
C GLU A 305 11.80 14.30 0.30
N GLN A 306 11.23 13.11 0.05
CA GLN A 306 10.82 12.18 1.09
C GLN A 306 12.00 11.80 1.99
N GLN A 307 13.16 11.48 1.41
CA GLN A 307 14.37 11.13 2.15
C GLN A 307 14.89 12.31 3.00
N GLN A 308 14.83 13.54 2.49
CA GLN A 308 15.18 14.74 3.24
C GLN A 308 14.25 14.94 4.45
N VAL A 309 12.94 14.76 4.28
CA VAL A 309 11.97 14.87 5.38
C VAL A 309 12.24 13.80 6.43
N VAL A 310 12.44 12.54 6.03
CA VAL A 310 12.75 11.43 6.95
C VAL A 310 14.06 11.67 7.71
N ASN A 311 15.11 12.13 7.02
CA ASN A 311 16.39 12.45 7.66
C ASN A 311 16.26 13.61 8.66
N SER A 312 15.50 14.64 8.33
CA SER A 312 15.22 15.76 9.23
C SER A 312 14.49 15.29 10.50
N LEU A 313 13.46 14.45 10.35
CA LEU A 313 12.71 13.87 11.46
C LEU A 313 13.60 13.02 12.37
N LYS A 314 14.48 12.18 11.79
CA LYS A 314 15.42 11.36 12.55
C LYS A 314 16.41 12.21 13.36
N LYS A 315 16.93 13.29 12.77
CA LYS A 315 17.85 14.22 13.46
C LYS A 315 17.13 14.97 14.59
N ASP A 316 15.91 15.44 14.35
CA ASP A 316 15.08 16.09 15.37
C ASP A 316 14.74 15.13 16.53
N GLN A 317 14.41 13.87 16.22
CA GLN A 317 14.15 12.85 17.24
C GLN A 317 15.39 12.57 18.11
N GLN A 318 16.57 12.40 17.48
CA GLN A 318 17.81 12.14 18.21
C GLN A 318 18.20 13.30 19.12
N THR A 319 18.14 14.55 18.62
CA THR A 319 18.48 15.74 19.42
C THR A 319 17.54 15.94 20.60
N LEU A 320 16.25 15.67 20.45
CA LEU A 320 15.30 15.74 21.57
C LEU A 320 15.58 14.65 22.61
N GLN A 321 15.84 13.42 22.18
CA GLN A 321 16.17 12.32 23.09
C GLN A 321 17.45 12.60 23.89
N THR A 322 18.50 13.13 23.24
CA THR A 322 19.75 13.47 23.95
C THR A 322 19.55 14.62 24.93
N VAL A 323 18.84 15.69 24.55
CA VAL A 323 18.58 16.83 25.44
C VAL A 323 17.77 16.41 26.67
N ILE A 324 16.69 15.61 26.48
CA ILE A 324 15.86 15.13 27.58
C ILE A 324 16.66 14.19 28.49
N ALA A 325 17.43 13.25 27.92
CA ALA A 325 18.27 12.34 28.70
C ALA A 325 19.32 13.09 29.52
N GLN A 326 19.98 14.09 28.93
CA GLN A 326 20.98 14.92 29.62
C GLN A 326 20.36 15.71 30.77
N ARG A 327 19.21 16.36 30.56
CA ARG A 327 18.51 17.12 31.61
C ARG A 327 17.99 16.23 32.74
N ARG A 328 17.44 15.05 32.41
CA ARG A 328 17.02 14.06 33.42
C ARG A 328 18.20 13.55 34.24
N LYS A 329 19.35 13.30 33.61
CA LYS A 329 20.58 12.92 34.32
C LYS A 329 21.03 14.03 35.28
N THR A 330 21.06 15.29 34.83
CA THR A 330 21.38 16.44 35.69
C THR A 330 20.40 16.59 36.85
N GLN A 331 19.11 16.38 36.61
CA GLN A 331 18.09 16.42 37.65
C GLN A 331 18.28 15.30 38.69
N GLN A 332 18.58 14.07 38.24
CA GLN A 332 18.87 12.95 39.13
C GLN A 332 20.12 13.22 39.98
N THR A 333 21.18 13.79 39.39
CA THR A 333 22.39 14.13 40.15
C THR A 333 22.13 15.20 41.21
N ILE A 334 21.33 16.24 40.89
CA ILE A 334 20.97 17.30 41.84
C ILE A 334 20.06 16.75 42.93
N ASN A 335 19.08 15.92 42.59
CA ASN A 335 18.22 15.25 43.58
C ASN A 335 19.04 14.40 44.54
N ALA A 336 19.97 13.58 44.03
CA ALA A 336 20.84 12.77 44.87
C ALA A 336 21.75 13.63 45.78
N GLN A 337 22.21 14.79 45.30
CA GLN A 337 22.97 15.74 46.13
C GLN A 337 22.09 16.39 47.21
N ILE A 338 20.87 16.77 46.88
CA ILE A 338 19.88 17.29 47.83
C ILE A 338 19.58 16.22 48.89
N ASP A 339 19.30 14.99 48.50
CA ASP A 339 18.99 13.89 49.41
C ASP A 339 20.16 13.58 50.35
N LYS A 340 21.40 13.60 49.85
CA LYS A 340 22.60 13.48 50.70
C LYS A 340 22.71 14.61 51.72
N LEU A 341 22.56 15.87 51.29
CA LEU A 341 22.64 17.03 52.18
C LEU A 341 21.50 17.07 53.20
N VAL A 342 20.28 16.71 52.79
CA VAL A 342 19.11 16.59 53.66
C VAL A 342 19.30 15.44 54.65
N ALA A 343 19.84 14.29 54.23
CA ALA A 343 20.14 13.19 55.14
C ALA A 343 21.17 13.59 56.20
N ILE A 344 22.24 14.29 55.81
CA ILE A 344 23.24 14.84 56.74
C ILE A 344 22.57 15.81 57.72
N GLU A 345 21.71 16.71 57.24
CA GLU A 345 21.03 17.68 58.11
C GLU A 345 20.03 17.00 59.05
N ILE A 346 19.29 16.00 58.58
CA ILE A 346 18.40 15.16 59.42
C ILE A 346 19.22 14.41 60.47
N GLN A 347 20.40 13.88 60.13
CA GLN A 347 21.28 13.23 61.09
C GLN A 347 21.77 14.22 62.15
N LYS A 348 22.25 15.41 61.75
CA LYS A 348 22.66 16.47 62.69
C LYS A 348 21.49 16.94 63.57
N ALA A 349 20.29 17.06 63.02
CA ALA A 349 19.09 17.41 63.77
C ALA A 349 18.66 16.30 64.74
N ARG A 350 18.74 15.02 64.33
CA ARG A 350 18.50 13.87 65.21
C ARG A 350 19.51 13.80 66.35
N ILE A 351 20.78 14.08 66.10
CA ILE A 351 21.82 14.12 67.14
C ILE A 351 21.54 15.27 68.12
N ARG A 352 21.19 16.48 67.65
CA ARG A 352 20.77 17.60 68.51
C ARG A 352 19.54 17.26 69.34
N ALA A 353 18.50 16.69 68.72
CA ALA A 353 17.28 16.27 69.41
C ALA A 353 17.54 15.13 70.42
N GLN A 354 18.43 14.19 70.10
CA GLN A 354 18.87 13.15 71.04
C GLN A 354 19.70 13.74 72.19
N ALA A 355 20.54 14.74 71.94
CA ALA A 355 21.32 15.43 72.98
C ALA A 355 20.41 16.23 73.92
N GLU A 356 19.43 16.96 73.38
CA GLU A 356 18.41 17.66 74.19
C GLU A 356 17.52 16.67 74.96
N ALA A 357 17.08 15.57 74.35
CA ALA A 357 16.33 14.52 75.04
C ALA A 357 17.15 13.86 76.15
N ARG A 358 18.46 13.63 75.93
CA ARG A 358 19.40 13.15 76.96
C ARG A 358 19.60 14.17 78.07
N ALA A 359 19.71 15.47 77.76
CA ALA A 359 19.81 16.53 78.75
C ALA A 359 18.53 16.67 79.59
N GLN A 360 17.36 16.56 78.97
CA GLN A 360 16.06 16.53 79.67
C GLN A 360 15.91 15.27 80.52
N ALA A 361 16.35 14.10 80.04
CA ALA A 361 16.36 12.87 80.81
C ALA A 361 17.34 12.94 81.99
N ALA A 362 18.52 13.54 81.81
CA ALA A 362 19.49 13.79 82.87
C ALA A 362 18.95 14.78 83.93
N ALA A 363 18.24 15.83 83.52
CA ALA A 363 17.57 16.75 84.44
C ALA A 363 16.45 16.06 85.25
N ARG A 364 15.67 15.18 84.60
CA ARG A 364 14.66 14.35 85.28
C ARG A 364 15.29 13.34 86.25
N ALA A 365 16.41 12.73 85.88
CA ALA A 365 17.18 11.83 86.75
C ALA A 365 17.82 12.55 87.94
N ALA A 366 18.33 13.77 87.76
CA ALA A 366 18.83 14.61 88.84
C ALA A 366 17.71 15.03 89.81
N ALA A 367 16.52 15.36 89.29
CA ALA A 367 15.34 15.62 90.13
C ALA A 367 14.84 14.37 90.86
N ALA A 368 14.95 13.18 90.26
CA ALA A 368 14.64 11.91 90.91
C ALA A 368 15.66 11.55 92.01
N LYS A 369 16.95 11.83 91.80
CA LYS A 369 18.00 11.68 92.84
C LYS A 369 17.74 12.58 94.05
N LYS A 370 17.39 13.85 93.85
CA LYS A 370 16.98 14.73 94.97
C LYS A 370 15.78 14.19 95.75
N ARG A 371 14.76 13.65 95.06
CA ARG A 371 13.61 12.99 95.71
C ARG A 371 13.99 11.70 96.46
N ALA A 372 14.99 10.97 95.98
CA ALA A 372 15.50 9.77 96.65
C ALA A 372 16.32 10.11 97.89
N GLU A 373 17.09 11.20 97.87
CA GLU A 373 17.83 11.74 99.03
C GLU A 373 16.88 12.21 100.14
N ASP A 374 15.74 12.83 99.79
CA ASP A 374 14.68 13.20 100.75
C ASP A 374 14.01 11.97 101.40
N MET A 375 13.88 10.86 100.66
CA MET A 375 13.34 9.60 101.18
C MET A 375 14.37 8.81 102.01
N ALA A 376 15.68 9.01 101.79
CA ALA A 376 16.75 8.42 102.59
C ALA A 376 16.85 9.05 103.98
N ARG A 377 16.65 10.37 104.11
CA ARG A 377 16.52 11.05 105.42
C ARG A 377 15.37 10.50 106.28
N LYS A 378 14.30 9.99 105.65
CA LYS A 378 13.19 9.33 106.35
C LYS A 378 13.51 7.89 106.78
N ARG A 379 14.45 7.21 106.11
CA ARG A 379 14.91 5.85 106.46
C ARG A 379 15.97 5.86 107.57
N GLU A 380 16.78 6.90 107.68
CA GLU A 380 17.70 7.08 108.83
C GLU A 380 16.96 7.22 110.17
N ALA A 381 15.73 7.76 110.17
CA ALA A 381 14.85 7.77 111.35
C ALA A 381 14.39 6.35 111.77
N ALA A 382 14.36 5.38 110.86
CA ALA A 382 13.98 3.99 111.15
C ALA A 382 15.16 3.12 111.64
N ILE A 383 16.41 3.50 111.33
CA ILE A 383 17.62 2.75 111.71
C ILE A 383 18.02 3.04 113.18
N LYS A 384 17.70 4.22 113.72
CA LYS A 384 17.84 4.50 115.16
C LYS A 384 16.96 3.64 116.07
N ALA A 385 15.84 3.10 115.56
CA ALA A 385 14.98 2.17 116.30
C ALA A 385 15.47 0.70 116.26
N ALA A 386 16.40 0.36 115.37
CA ALA A 386 16.93 -1.00 115.22
C ALA A 386 18.27 -1.23 115.94
N GLN A 387 18.94 -0.17 116.38
CA GLN A 387 20.27 -0.21 117.02
C GLN A 387 20.23 -0.56 118.52
N GLU A 388 19.05 -0.54 119.14
CA GLU A 388 18.87 -0.94 120.55
C GLU A 388 18.84 -2.47 120.75
N ASN A 389 18.49 -3.23 119.71
CA ASN A 389 18.30 -4.68 119.80
C ASN A 389 19.52 -5.51 119.35
N ALA A 390 20.62 -4.86 118.97
CA ALA A 390 21.79 -5.50 118.37
C ALA A 390 23.04 -5.55 119.28
N ARG A 391 22.89 -5.28 120.59
CA ARG A 391 24.01 -5.20 121.53
C ARG A 391 24.23 -6.44 122.41
N ARG A 392 23.48 -7.55 122.23
CA ARG A 392 23.50 -8.68 123.19
C ARG A 392 24.19 -9.98 122.81
N VAL A 393 24.70 -10.20 121.59
CA VAL A 393 25.39 -11.49 121.29
C VAL A 393 26.52 -11.28 120.28
N ALA A 394 27.48 -10.46 120.67
CA ALA A 394 28.79 -10.35 120.00
C ALA A 394 29.82 -11.33 120.60
N GLU A 395 29.42 -12.24 121.48
CA GLU A 395 30.33 -13.16 122.19
C GLU A 395 29.97 -14.64 121.94
N ALA A 396 29.92 -15.01 120.66
CA ALA A 396 29.98 -16.42 120.25
C ALA A 396 30.77 -16.58 118.93
N LYS A 397 31.66 -15.62 118.64
CA LYS A 397 32.64 -15.65 117.55
C LYS A 397 33.89 -16.49 117.87
N ALA A 398 33.73 -17.56 118.65
CA ALA A 398 34.79 -18.53 118.93
C ALA A 398 34.54 -19.92 118.32
N ARG A 399 33.48 -20.08 117.51
CA ARG A 399 33.25 -21.29 116.68
C ARG A 399 33.30 -21.00 115.18
N GLU A 400 34.23 -20.13 114.81
CA GLU A 400 34.79 -20.03 113.45
C GLU A 400 35.47 -21.34 113.00
N ALA A 401 35.93 -22.17 113.94
CA ALA A 401 36.84 -23.28 113.66
C ALA A 401 36.36 -24.39 112.68
N LYS A 402 35.12 -24.87 112.83
CA LYS A 402 34.72 -26.22 112.36
C LYS A 402 33.65 -26.27 111.26
N ALA A 403 33.02 -25.13 110.91
CA ALA A 403 31.99 -25.09 109.85
C ALA A 403 32.54 -24.80 108.44
N LYS A 404 33.76 -24.26 108.33
CA LYS A 404 34.41 -23.97 107.03
C LYS A 404 34.81 -25.22 106.25
N ALA A 405 34.99 -26.37 106.92
CA ALA A 405 35.31 -27.65 106.29
C ALA A 405 34.08 -28.40 105.71
N MET A 406 32.84 -28.07 106.14
CA MET A 406 31.60 -28.65 105.58
C MET A 406 31.02 -27.82 104.41
N ALA A 407 31.42 -26.55 104.28
CA ALA A 407 30.99 -25.66 103.20
C ALA A 407 31.65 -26.01 101.85
N GLU A 408 32.93 -26.39 101.83
CA GLU A 408 33.64 -26.79 100.60
C GLU A 408 33.15 -28.14 100.04
N ALA A 409 32.57 -29.01 100.88
CA ALA A 409 31.96 -30.27 100.45
C ALA A 409 30.55 -30.09 99.84
N ALA A 410 29.78 -29.10 100.31
CA ALA A 410 28.47 -28.76 99.78
C ALA A 410 28.54 -27.95 98.46
N GLU A 411 29.55 -27.09 98.29
CA GLU A 411 29.78 -26.35 97.04
C GLU A 411 30.16 -27.27 95.87
N ARG A 412 30.98 -28.30 96.11
CA ARG A 412 31.35 -29.31 95.09
C ARG A 412 30.18 -30.22 94.69
N ALA A 413 29.24 -30.48 95.59
CA ALA A 413 28.01 -31.23 95.28
C ALA A 413 27.00 -30.38 94.47
N ALA A 414 26.82 -29.11 94.81
CA ALA A 414 25.94 -28.18 94.09
C ALA A 414 26.51 -27.72 92.72
N GLU A 415 27.82 -27.80 92.50
CA GLU A 415 28.43 -27.55 91.19
C GLU A 415 28.27 -28.74 90.24
N LYS A 416 28.28 -29.97 90.75
CA LYS A 416 28.05 -31.20 89.96
C LYS A 416 26.61 -31.30 89.46
N GLU A 417 25.60 -31.00 90.30
CA GLU A 417 24.20 -30.90 89.88
C GLU A 417 23.94 -29.75 88.90
N ARG A 418 24.62 -28.60 89.05
CA ARG A 418 24.53 -27.50 88.08
C ARG A 418 25.18 -27.83 86.73
N ARG A 419 26.26 -28.62 86.70
CA ARG A 419 26.85 -29.12 85.45
C ARG A 419 25.98 -30.18 84.77
N GLU A 420 25.37 -31.10 85.52
CA GLU A 420 24.43 -32.09 84.97
C GLU A 420 23.12 -31.43 84.48
N ALA A 421 22.63 -30.40 85.18
CA ALA A 421 21.51 -29.58 84.73
C ALA A 421 21.87 -28.70 83.50
N ALA A 422 23.11 -28.19 83.43
CA ALA A 422 23.61 -27.46 82.28
C ALA A 422 23.81 -28.37 81.05
N GLU A 423 24.32 -29.59 81.20
CA GLU A 423 24.44 -30.57 80.12
C GLU A 423 23.07 -31.05 79.61
N LYS A 424 22.09 -31.27 80.50
CA LYS A 424 20.70 -31.56 80.09
C LYS A 424 20.06 -30.36 79.38
N ALA A 425 20.31 -29.14 79.85
CA ALA A 425 19.83 -27.92 79.18
C ALA A 425 20.54 -27.68 77.84
N GLU A 426 21.81 -28.06 77.70
CA GLU A 426 22.58 -27.93 76.46
C GLU A 426 22.17 -29.00 75.43
N LYS A 427 21.95 -30.25 75.84
CA LYS A 427 21.36 -31.30 75.00
C LYS A 427 19.95 -30.93 74.53
N ALA A 428 19.10 -30.37 75.41
CA ALA A 428 17.78 -29.88 75.05
C ALA A 428 17.83 -28.68 74.07
N ARG A 429 18.85 -27.79 74.19
CA ARG A 429 19.08 -26.71 73.23
C ARG A 429 19.58 -27.23 71.88
N GLN A 430 20.47 -28.22 71.87
CA GLN A 430 20.97 -28.85 70.63
C GLN A 430 19.86 -29.64 69.90
N GLU A 431 18.99 -30.33 70.63
CA GLU A 431 17.79 -30.96 70.04
C GLU A 431 16.79 -29.92 69.52
N ALA A 432 16.54 -28.85 70.27
CA ALA A 432 15.69 -27.75 69.82
C ALA A 432 16.28 -27.01 68.61
N GLU A 433 17.60 -26.90 68.50
CA GLU A 433 18.29 -26.27 67.36
C GLU A 433 18.29 -27.18 66.14
N LYS A 434 18.51 -28.50 66.30
CA LYS A 434 18.31 -29.49 65.22
C LYS A 434 16.86 -29.52 64.73
N ALA A 435 15.88 -29.44 65.64
CA ALA A 435 14.47 -29.35 65.29
C ALA A 435 14.13 -28.05 64.54
N ARG A 436 14.73 -26.91 64.93
CA ARG A 436 14.59 -25.63 64.20
C ARG A 436 15.23 -25.68 62.82
N GLN A 437 16.40 -26.30 62.67
CA GLN A 437 17.06 -26.47 61.37
C GLN A 437 16.28 -27.42 60.45
N ALA A 438 15.74 -28.52 60.98
CA ALA A 438 14.86 -29.43 60.24
C ALA A 438 13.56 -28.73 59.79
N ALA A 439 12.93 -27.93 60.67
CA ALA A 439 11.75 -27.14 60.32
C ALA A 439 12.05 -26.06 59.26
N LEU A 440 13.25 -25.46 59.27
CA LEU A 440 13.69 -24.51 58.24
C LEU A 440 13.93 -25.18 56.89
N GLN A 441 14.52 -26.38 56.86
CA GLN A 441 14.72 -27.15 55.63
C GLN A 441 13.40 -27.67 55.06
N GLU A 442 12.46 -28.09 55.90
CA GLU A 442 11.12 -28.48 55.44
C GLU A 442 10.33 -27.28 54.92
N ALA A 443 10.44 -26.11 55.56
CA ALA A 443 9.82 -24.87 55.09
C ALA A 443 10.41 -24.36 53.77
N SER A 444 11.74 -24.50 53.55
CA SER A 444 12.37 -24.15 52.27
C SER A 444 12.00 -25.12 51.16
N ALA A 445 11.97 -26.44 51.43
CA ALA A 445 11.54 -27.45 50.47
C ALA A 445 10.06 -27.29 50.06
N ARG A 446 9.16 -26.99 51.01
CA ARG A 446 7.75 -26.67 50.73
C ARG A 446 7.60 -25.38 49.90
N ARG A 447 8.43 -24.36 50.14
CA ARG A 447 8.45 -23.12 49.33
C ARG A 447 8.95 -23.36 47.91
N GLU A 448 9.97 -24.18 47.71
CA GLU A 448 10.46 -24.52 46.37
C GLU A 448 9.45 -25.36 45.58
N ALA A 449 8.79 -26.33 46.24
CA ALA A 449 7.71 -27.11 45.64
C ALA A 449 6.51 -26.23 45.25
N ALA A 450 6.16 -25.24 46.10
CA ALA A 450 5.13 -24.25 45.78
C ALA A 450 5.55 -23.33 44.61
N ARG A 451 6.83 -22.94 44.53
CA ARG A 451 7.35 -22.11 43.43
C ARG A 451 7.31 -22.85 42.08
N LYS A 452 7.74 -24.12 42.04
CA LYS A 452 7.68 -24.95 40.83
C LYS A 452 6.24 -25.17 40.36
N LYS A 453 5.30 -25.43 41.28
CA LYS A 453 3.87 -25.54 40.95
C LYS A 453 3.28 -24.23 40.42
N ALA A 454 3.70 -23.07 40.94
CA ALA A 454 3.29 -21.76 40.44
C ALA A 454 3.86 -21.46 39.04
N GLU A 455 5.14 -21.77 38.81
CA GLU A 455 5.81 -21.63 37.50
C GLU A 455 5.16 -22.53 36.43
N ASP A 456 4.83 -23.79 36.75
CA ASP A 456 4.13 -24.69 35.84
C ASP A 456 2.69 -24.25 35.54
N ALA A 457 1.98 -23.70 36.54
CA ALA A 457 0.65 -23.12 36.36
C ALA A 457 0.70 -21.86 35.47
N GLU A 458 1.73 -21.03 35.62
CA GLU A 458 1.94 -19.85 34.78
C GLU A 458 2.30 -20.24 33.33
N ARG A 459 3.12 -21.27 33.13
CA ARG A 459 3.43 -21.80 31.79
C ARG A 459 2.18 -22.31 31.08
N LYS A 460 1.35 -23.10 31.77
CA LYS A 460 0.06 -23.59 31.22
C LYS A 460 -0.92 -22.45 30.93
N ALA A 461 -0.96 -21.42 31.78
CA ALA A 461 -1.79 -20.23 31.54
C ALA A 461 -1.34 -19.45 30.30
N LYS A 462 -0.02 -19.30 30.08
CA LYS A 462 0.55 -18.65 28.89
C LYS A 462 0.29 -19.47 27.61
N GLU A 463 0.42 -20.79 27.66
CA GLU A 463 0.10 -21.67 26.53
C GLU A 463 -1.37 -21.59 26.15
N ALA A 464 -2.28 -21.59 27.14
CA ALA A 464 -3.72 -21.42 26.93
C ALA A 464 -4.05 -20.03 26.34
N GLN A 465 -3.40 -18.95 26.81
CA GLN A 465 -3.53 -17.61 26.23
C GLN A 465 -3.06 -17.55 24.77
N GLN A 466 -1.89 -18.11 24.46
CA GLN A 466 -1.39 -18.15 23.07
C GLN A 466 -2.30 -18.96 22.15
N GLN A 467 -2.92 -20.04 22.64
CA GLN A 467 -3.86 -20.83 21.86
C GLN A 467 -5.19 -20.09 21.65
N ALA A 468 -5.66 -19.35 22.65
CA ALA A 468 -6.83 -18.47 22.52
C ALA A 468 -6.56 -17.31 21.55
N GLU A 469 -5.38 -16.69 21.60
CA GLU A 469 -4.96 -15.64 20.67
C GLU A 469 -4.83 -16.16 19.24
N LYS A 470 -4.26 -17.36 19.04
CA LYS A 470 -4.20 -17.99 17.70
C LYS A 470 -5.58 -18.28 17.14
N LYS A 471 -6.52 -18.77 17.95
CA LYS A 471 -7.92 -19.00 17.53
C LYS A 471 -8.62 -17.67 17.20
N ALA A 472 -8.48 -16.65 18.05
CA ALA A 472 -9.04 -15.32 17.80
C ALA A 472 -8.42 -14.64 16.56
N ALA A 473 -7.13 -14.86 16.28
CA ALA A 473 -6.47 -14.37 15.08
C ALA A 473 -6.95 -15.11 13.82
N ALA A 474 -7.15 -16.42 13.89
CA ALA A 474 -7.70 -17.22 12.79
C ALA A 474 -9.15 -16.82 12.46
N GLU A 475 -9.98 -16.60 13.48
CA GLU A 475 -11.36 -16.16 13.32
C GLU A 475 -11.45 -14.74 12.73
N LYS A 476 -10.60 -13.82 13.18
CA LYS A 476 -10.46 -12.48 12.56
C LYS A 476 -9.97 -12.55 11.11
N ALA A 477 -9.06 -13.46 10.78
CA ALA A 477 -8.58 -13.64 9.42
C ALA A 477 -9.69 -14.17 8.49
N LEU A 478 -10.50 -15.12 8.97
CA LEU A 478 -11.66 -15.65 8.24
C LEU A 478 -12.72 -14.55 8.03
N ALA A 479 -13.06 -13.79 9.08
CA ALA A 479 -14.00 -12.68 8.99
C ALA A 479 -13.51 -11.59 8.01
N TYR A 480 -12.21 -11.33 7.97
CA TYR A 480 -11.60 -10.40 7.03
C TYR A 480 -11.60 -10.92 5.57
N GLN A 481 -11.40 -12.22 5.36
CA GLN A 481 -11.57 -12.84 4.05
C GLN A 481 -13.03 -12.75 3.56
N GLN A 482 -13.99 -13.07 4.43
CA GLN A 482 -15.42 -12.96 4.12
C GLN A 482 -15.84 -11.51 3.83
N ALA A 483 -15.32 -10.53 4.57
CA ALA A 483 -15.57 -9.11 4.31
C ALA A 483 -15.00 -8.66 2.94
N ARG A 484 -13.81 -9.13 2.56
CA ARG A 484 -13.22 -8.86 1.24
C ARG A 484 -14.02 -9.49 0.11
N GLU A 485 -14.51 -10.72 0.28
CA GLU A 485 -15.37 -11.38 -0.71
C GLU A 485 -16.71 -10.67 -0.86
N ALA A 486 -17.32 -10.25 0.26
CA ALA A 486 -18.56 -9.46 0.24
C ALA A 486 -18.36 -8.09 -0.44
N GLU A 487 -17.24 -7.41 -0.18
CA GLU A 487 -16.91 -6.15 -0.83
C GLU A 487 -16.58 -6.33 -2.32
N ALA A 488 -15.87 -7.39 -2.70
CA ALA A 488 -15.62 -7.74 -4.10
C ALA A 488 -16.93 -8.03 -4.84
N ASN A 489 -17.87 -8.73 -4.20
CA ASN A 489 -19.20 -8.99 -4.75
C ASN A 489 -20.04 -7.71 -4.86
N ARG A 490 -19.97 -6.79 -3.89
CA ARG A 490 -20.61 -5.47 -3.97
C ARG A 490 -20.04 -4.65 -5.13
N ILE A 491 -18.72 -4.59 -5.28
CA ILE A 491 -18.06 -3.87 -6.39
C ILE A 491 -18.40 -4.51 -7.74
N ALA A 492 -18.47 -5.84 -7.82
CA ALA A 492 -18.89 -6.54 -9.02
C ALA A 492 -20.36 -6.24 -9.36
N ALA A 493 -21.25 -6.19 -8.36
CA ALA A 493 -22.65 -5.83 -8.52
C ALA A 493 -22.82 -4.35 -8.92
N GLU A 494 -22.07 -3.42 -8.33
CA GLU A 494 -22.05 -2.01 -8.69
C GLU A 494 -21.50 -1.79 -10.11
N ARG A 495 -20.44 -2.50 -10.50
CA ARG A 495 -19.92 -2.47 -11.89
C ARG A 495 -20.92 -3.05 -12.88
N LYS A 496 -21.64 -4.11 -12.51
CA LYS A 496 -22.71 -4.70 -13.32
C LYS A 496 -23.88 -3.72 -13.45
N ALA A 497 -24.32 -3.09 -12.36
CA ALA A 497 -25.38 -2.09 -12.38
C ALA A 497 -24.98 -0.82 -13.16
N ALA A 498 -23.72 -0.39 -13.05
CA ALA A 498 -23.19 0.71 -13.85
C ALA A 498 -23.13 0.35 -15.35
N ALA A 499 -22.67 -0.85 -15.68
CA ALA A 499 -22.66 -1.35 -17.06
C ALA A 499 -24.08 -1.52 -17.63
N ASP A 500 -25.03 -1.98 -16.83
CA ASP A 500 -26.45 -2.13 -17.22
C ASP A 500 -27.11 -0.76 -17.39
N LYS A 501 -26.79 0.22 -16.54
CA LYS A 501 -27.27 1.62 -16.69
C LYS A 501 -26.67 2.30 -17.91
N GLU A 502 -25.39 2.07 -18.19
CA GLU A 502 -24.71 2.59 -19.38
C GLU A 502 -25.25 1.92 -20.65
N ARG A 503 -25.57 0.63 -20.59
CA ARG A 503 -26.24 -0.10 -21.66
C ARG A 503 -27.65 0.43 -21.89
N ALA A 504 -28.43 0.64 -20.84
CA ALA A 504 -29.78 1.23 -20.94
C ALA A 504 -29.74 2.66 -21.49
N ALA A 505 -28.74 3.47 -21.11
CA ALA A 505 -28.54 4.81 -21.66
C ALA A 505 -28.14 4.77 -23.14
N ARG A 506 -27.25 3.85 -23.53
CA ARG A 506 -26.87 3.63 -24.94
C ARG A 506 -28.02 3.07 -25.78
N GLU A 507 -28.85 2.19 -25.22
CA GLU A 507 -30.05 1.65 -25.87
C GLU A 507 -31.13 2.74 -26.02
N ALA A 508 -31.30 3.61 -25.03
CA ALA A 508 -32.21 4.77 -25.11
C ALA A 508 -31.72 5.83 -26.12
N GLU A 509 -30.41 6.10 -26.18
CA GLU A 509 -29.82 7.00 -27.17
C GLU A 509 -29.88 6.40 -28.59
N ALA A 510 -29.65 5.09 -28.72
CA ALA A 510 -29.83 4.36 -29.99
C ALA A 510 -31.29 4.35 -30.44
N ALA A 511 -32.26 4.20 -29.52
CA ALA A 511 -33.69 4.32 -29.83
C ALA A 511 -34.08 5.73 -30.28
N ARG A 512 -33.51 6.78 -29.65
CA ARG A 512 -33.71 8.17 -30.08
C ARG A 512 -33.13 8.43 -31.48
N LYS A 513 -31.94 7.90 -31.78
CA LYS A 513 -31.31 7.98 -33.11
C LYS A 513 -32.03 7.16 -34.17
N ALA A 514 -32.59 6.00 -33.81
CA ALA A 514 -33.42 5.18 -34.69
C ALA A 514 -34.73 5.91 -35.06
N ASN A 515 -35.39 6.58 -34.10
CA ASN A 515 -36.56 7.43 -34.38
C ASN A 515 -36.23 8.63 -35.27
N THR A 516 -34.98 9.11 -35.29
CA THR A 516 -34.55 10.18 -36.21
C THR A 516 -34.25 9.64 -37.62
N ALA A 517 -33.82 8.38 -37.74
CA ALA A 517 -33.56 7.70 -39.01
C ALA A 517 -34.85 7.21 -39.70
N ASP A 518 -35.90 6.90 -38.94
CA ASP A 518 -37.20 6.41 -39.45
C ASP A 518 -38.00 7.50 -40.23
N ASN A 519 -37.63 8.79 -40.04
CA ASN A 519 -38.19 9.92 -40.76
C ASN A 519 -37.60 10.14 -42.17
N ASN A 520 -36.56 9.37 -42.57
CA ASN A 520 -35.89 9.49 -43.88
C ASN A 520 -36.17 8.31 -44.84
N LEU A 521 -37.13 7.43 -44.51
CA LEU A 521 -37.51 6.29 -45.36
C LEU A 521 -38.65 6.67 -46.31
N THR A 522 -38.59 6.18 -47.55
CA THR A 522 -39.70 6.33 -48.51
C THR A 522 -40.91 5.48 -48.08
N ASN A 523 -42.13 5.84 -48.49
CA ASN A 523 -43.35 5.08 -48.16
C ASN A 523 -43.25 3.59 -48.58
N ALA A 524 -42.52 3.30 -49.66
CA ALA A 524 -42.25 1.94 -50.12
C ALA A 524 -41.34 1.15 -49.16
N ASP A 525 -40.28 1.77 -48.63
CA ASP A 525 -39.37 1.14 -47.67
C ASP A 525 -40.05 0.86 -46.32
N ARG A 526 -40.98 1.72 -45.91
CA ARG A 526 -41.79 1.56 -44.69
C ARG A 526 -42.76 0.37 -44.80
N ALA A 527 -43.44 0.23 -45.94
CA ALA A 527 -44.32 -0.91 -46.21
C ALA A 527 -43.53 -2.24 -46.31
N MET A 528 -42.36 -2.22 -46.96
CA MET A 528 -41.47 -3.39 -47.07
C MET A 528 -40.92 -3.82 -45.71
N THR A 529 -40.60 -2.86 -44.85
CA THR A 529 -40.14 -3.09 -43.48
C THR A 529 -41.17 -3.83 -42.63
N GLY A 530 -42.44 -3.40 -42.68
CA GLY A 530 -43.53 -4.09 -41.98
C GLY A 530 -43.73 -5.52 -42.49
N SER A 531 -43.67 -5.70 -43.80
CA SER A 531 -43.82 -7.01 -44.45
C SER A 531 -42.70 -7.99 -44.08
N PHE A 532 -41.45 -7.53 -44.01
CA PHE A 532 -40.32 -8.36 -43.59
C PHE A 532 -40.39 -8.71 -42.09
N ALA A 533 -40.69 -7.73 -41.22
CA ALA A 533 -40.78 -7.93 -39.78
C ALA A 533 -41.87 -8.96 -39.38
N ASN A 534 -43.01 -8.96 -40.09
CA ASN A 534 -44.11 -9.89 -39.86
C ASN A 534 -43.78 -11.37 -40.22
N ASN A 535 -42.70 -11.61 -40.97
CA ASN A 535 -42.27 -12.95 -41.38
C ASN A 535 -41.16 -13.53 -40.47
N ARG A 536 -40.94 -12.93 -39.29
CA ARG A 536 -40.00 -13.46 -38.30
C ARG A 536 -40.38 -14.90 -37.90
N GLY A 537 -39.42 -15.82 -38.03
CA GLY A 537 -39.58 -17.25 -37.77
C GLY A 537 -40.24 -18.03 -38.91
N ARG A 538 -40.52 -17.37 -40.04
CA ARG A 538 -41.21 -17.94 -41.21
C ARG A 538 -40.43 -17.76 -42.51
N LEU A 539 -39.24 -17.16 -42.48
CA LEU A 539 -38.44 -16.97 -43.69
C LEU A 539 -37.88 -18.33 -44.17
N PRO A 540 -37.86 -18.58 -45.48
CA PRO A 540 -37.23 -19.78 -46.02
C PRO A 540 -35.72 -19.78 -45.75
N MET A 541 -35.17 -20.98 -45.56
CA MET A 541 -33.72 -21.18 -45.50
C MET A 541 -33.04 -20.69 -46.79
N PRO A 542 -31.95 -19.92 -46.69
CA PRO A 542 -31.26 -19.37 -47.86
C PRO A 542 -30.52 -20.43 -48.69
N MET A 543 -30.23 -21.60 -48.11
CA MET A 543 -29.64 -22.75 -48.78
C MET A 543 -30.06 -24.02 -48.03
N ALA A 544 -30.29 -25.11 -48.78
CA ALA A 544 -30.51 -26.42 -48.17
C ALA A 544 -29.22 -26.92 -47.50
N GLY A 545 -29.27 -27.18 -46.20
CA GLY A 545 -28.10 -27.61 -45.44
C GLY A 545 -28.31 -27.55 -43.93
N LYS A 546 -27.29 -27.98 -43.17
CA LYS A 546 -27.28 -27.94 -41.70
C LYS A 546 -26.51 -26.73 -41.20
N ILE A 547 -26.99 -26.08 -40.14
CA ILE A 547 -26.28 -24.98 -39.48
C ILE A 547 -25.09 -25.57 -38.71
N VAL A 548 -23.87 -25.13 -39.06
CA VAL A 548 -22.61 -25.60 -38.45
C VAL A 548 -21.95 -24.55 -37.56
N THR A 549 -22.36 -23.30 -37.66
CA THR A 549 -21.91 -22.22 -36.77
C THR A 549 -23.07 -21.28 -36.51
N HIS A 550 -23.28 -20.97 -35.24
CA HIS A 550 -24.41 -20.18 -34.75
C HIS A 550 -24.01 -18.72 -34.56
N PHE A 551 -24.99 -17.82 -34.49
CA PHE A 551 -24.75 -16.40 -34.22
C PHE A 551 -24.29 -16.17 -32.77
N GLY A 552 -23.31 -15.27 -32.58
CA GLY A 552 -22.78 -14.92 -31.26
C GLY A 552 -21.51 -15.67 -30.87
N GLN A 553 -21.24 -15.77 -29.58
CA GLN A 553 -20.03 -16.44 -29.07
C GLN A 553 -20.19 -17.96 -29.13
N TYR A 554 -19.25 -18.63 -29.78
CA TYR A 554 -19.18 -20.09 -29.80
C TYR A 554 -17.77 -20.56 -29.45
N ASN A 555 -17.70 -21.76 -28.87
CA ASN A 555 -16.44 -22.42 -28.52
C ASN A 555 -15.99 -23.29 -29.70
N VAL A 556 -14.69 -23.29 -29.97
CA VAL A 556 -14.09 -24.20 -30.95
C VAL A 556 -13.94 -25.57 -30.31
N ALA A 557 -14.39 -26.63 -31.00
CA ALA A 557 -14.25 -28.00 -30.50
C ALA A 557 -12.78 -28.33 -30.21
N GLY A 558 -12.48 -28.80 -28.99
CA GLY A 558 -11.13 -29.12 -28.54
C GLY A 558 -10.34 -27.96 -27.90
N MET A 559 -10.93 -26.76 -27.77
CA MET A 559 -10.23 -25.60 -27.19
C MET A 559 -11.14 -24.81 -26.23
N SER A 560 -11.02 -25.08 -24.92
CA SER A 560 -11.90 -24.53 -23.87
C SER A 560 -11.73 -23.03 -23.57
N ASN A 561 -10.60 -22.44 -23.97
CA ASN A 561 -10.22 -21.07 -23.59
C ASN A 561 -10.31 -20.03 -24.72
N ILE A 562 -10.80 -20.40 -25.91
CA ILE A 562 -10.93 -19.47 -27.05
C ILE A 562 -12.41 -19.33 -27.42
N ARG A 563 -12.99 -18.17 -27.15
CA ARG A 563 -14.35 -17.79 -27.57
C ARG A 563 -14.26 -16.99 -28.87
N LEU A 564 -14.79 -17.53 -29.96
CA LEU A 564 -14.91 -16.81 -31.23
C LEU A 564 -16.32 -16.23 -31.35
N ASN A 565 -16.43 -15.04 -31.93
CA ASN A 565 -17.71 -14.38 -32.15
C ASN A 565 -18.09 -14.46 -33.63
N SER A 566 -19.22 -15.10 -33.94
CA SER A 566 -19.79 -15.12 -35.30
C SER A 566 -20.81 -14.00 -35.48
N ASN A 567 -20.69 -13.27 -36.60
CA ASN A 567 -21.61 -12.19 -36.97
C ASN A 567 -22.87 -12.67 -37.73
N GLY A 568 -23.02 -13.98 -37.89
CA GLY A 568 -24.07 -14.64 -38.66
C GLY A 568 -24.05 -16.14 -38.43
N ILE A 569 -24.70 -16.89 -39.31
CA ILE A 569 -24.72 -18.35 -39.31
C ILE A 569 -23.92 -18.92 -40.47
N ASN A 570 -23.34 -20.09 -40.28
CA ASN A 570 -22.76 -20.88 -41.35
C ASN A 570 -23.67 -22.07 -41.64
N ILE A 571 -24.12 -22.20 -42.89
CA ILE A 571 -24.95 -23.30 -43.35
C ILE A 571 -24.08 -24.17 -44.26
N LYS A 572 -23.94 -25.45 -43.91
CA LYS A 572 -23.19 -26.44 -44.69
C LYS A 572 -24.14 -27.26 -45.56
N GLY A 573 -23.95 -27.17 -46.87
CA GLY A 573 -24.64 -27.95 -47.89
C GLY A 573 -23.65 -28.58 -48.87
N ALA A 574 -24.14 -29.03 -50.03
CA ALA A 574 -23.29 -29.52 -51.11
C ALA A 574 -22.58 -28.36 -51.82
N ALA A 575 -21.35 -28.56 -52.28
CA ALA A 575 -20.66 -27.57 -53.11
C ALA A 575 -21.49 -27.25 -54.36
N GLY A 576 -21.61 -25.96 -54.73
CA GLY A 576 -22.43 -25.53 -55.85
C GLY A 576 -23.94 -25.47 -55.59
N SER A 577 -24.42 -25.79 -54.37
CA SER A 577 -25.83 -25.63 -54.00
C SER A 577 -26.36 -24.21 -54.31
N PRO A 578 -27.59 -24.08 -54.83
CA PRO A 578 -28.19 -22.78 -55.13
C PRO A 578 -28.49 -22.02 -53.84
N VAL A 579 -28.06 -20.76 -53.80
CA VAL A 579 -28.35 -19.83 -52.71
C VAL A 579 -29.50 -18.92 -53.12
N ARG A 580 -30.53 -18.85 -52.29
CA ARG A 580 -31.80 -18.18 -52.56
C ARG A 580 -32.01 -16.99 -51.65
N SER A 581 -32.73 -15.98 -52.14
CA SER A 581 -33.12 -14.83 -51.33
C SER A 581 -34.14 -15.26 -50.27
N VAL A 582 -33.92 -14.88 -49.01
CA VAL A 582 -34.85 -15.20 -47.90
C VAL A 582 -36.14 -14.39 -47.98
N PHE A 583 -36.16 -13.26 -48.68
CA PHE A 583 -37.33 -12.43 -48.86
C PHE A 583 -37.23 -11.58 -50.13
N MET A 584 -38.33 -10.98 -50.58
CA MET A 584 -38.32 -10.06 -51.71
C MET A 584 -37.59 -8.75 -51.35
N GLY A 585 -36.77 -8.19 -52.25
CA GLY A 585 -36.00 -6.98 -51.98
C GLY A 585 -35.12 -6.54 -53.15
N GLU A 586 -34.33 -5.49 -52.94
CA GLU A 586 -33.42 -4.94 -53.95
C GLU A 586 -31.97 -5.33 -53.65
N VAL A 587 -31.20 -5.76 -54.66
CA VAL A 587 -29.77 -6.06 -54.50
C VAL A 587 -28.97 -4.76 -54.32
N SER A 588 -28.71 -4.40 -53.07
CA SER A 588 -28.00 -3.18 -52.69
C SER A 588 -26.51 -3.16 -53.10
N GLY A 589 -25.87 -4.34 -53.20
CA GLY A 589 -24.45 -4.43 -53.51
C GLY A 589 -23.94 -5.85 -53.69
N ILE A 590 -22.95 -5.99 -54.57
CA ILE A 590 -22.22 -7.22 -54.84
C ILE A 590 -20.73 -6.91 -54.66
N PHE A 591 -20.07 -7.65 -53.78
CA PHE A 591 -18.67 -7.42 -53.41
C PHE A 591 -17.87 -8.71 -53.61
N ASN A 592 -16.64 -8.60 -54.09
CA ASN A 592 -15.70 -9.71 -54.12
C ASN A 592 -14.62 -9.48 -53.07
N ALA A 593 -14.51 -10.39 -52.10
CA ALA A 593 -13.55 -10.30 -51.02
C ALA A 593 -12.88 -11.66 -50.80
N GLY A 594 -11.54 -11.72 -50.92
CA GLY A 594 -10.76 -12.93 -50.61
C GLY A 594 -11.07 -14.14 -51.49
N GLY A 595 -11.53 -13.94 -52.73
CA GLY A 595 -11.89 -15.04 -53.65
C GLY A 595 -13.30 -15.61 -53.43
N SER A 596 -14.13 -14.94 -52.61
CA SER A 596 -15.54 -15.26 -52.41
C SER A 596 -16.41 -14.05 -52.71
N THR A 597 -17.56 -14.28 -53.34
CA THR A 597 -18.51 -13.22 -53.66
C THR A 597 -19.54 -13.07 -52.54
N ILE A 598 -19.89 -11.82 -52.24
CA ILE A 598 -20.86 -11.40 -51.23
C ILE A 598 -21.98 -10.64 -51.93
N VAL A 599 -23.22 -11.08 -51.73
CA VAL A 599 -24.43 -10.40 -52.23
C VAL A 599 -25.19 -9.84 -51.04
N MET A 600 -25.66 -8.59 -51.14
CA MET A 600 -26.47 -7.94 -50.12
C MET A 600 -27.84 -7.54 -50.70
N VAL A 601 -28.91 -8.04 -50.10
CA VAL A 601 -30.29 -7.72 -50.51
C VAL A 601 -30.95 -6.88 -49.41
N ARG A 602 -31.52 -5.74 -49.81
CA ARG A 602 -32.22 -4.79 -48.94
C ARG A 602 -33.72 -5.07 -48.98
N HIS A 603 -34.32 -5.16 -47.80
CA HIS A 603 -35.75 -5.42 -47.54
C HIS A 603 -36.31 -4.30 -46.65
N GLY A 604 -36.30 -3.06 -47.16
CA GLY A 604 -36.55 -1.86 -46.33
C GLY A 604 -35.38 -1.60 -45.37
N ILE A 605 -35.65 -1.51 -44.06
CA ILE A 605 -34.59 -1.31 -43.03
C ILE A 605 -33.76 -2.58 -42.75
N TYR A 606 -34.16 -3.73 -43.28
CA TYR A 606 -33.45 -4.99 -43.10
C TYR A 606 -32.52 -5.27 -44.28
N ILE A 607 -31.35 -5.86 -44.01
CA ILE A 607 -30.38 -6.26 -45.03
C ILE A 607 -29.97 -7.71 -44.79
N SER A 608 -30.19 -8.56 -45.78
CA SER A 608 -29.68 -9.92 -45.81
C SER A 608 -28.37 -9.98 -46.58
N VAL A 609 -27.36 -10.67 -46.03
CA VAL A 609 -26.02 -10.77 -46.60
C VAL A 609 -25.66 -12.23 -46.82
N TYR A 610 -25.32 -12.56 -48.07
CA TYR A 610 -24.97 -13.90 -48.53
C TYR A 610 -23.49 -13.90 -48.93
N CYS A 611 -22.64 -14.55 -48.14
CA CYS A 611 -21.20 -14.63 -48.37
C CYS A 611 -20.78 -16.01 -48.89
N ASN A 612 -19.55 -16.14 -49.39
CA ASN A 612 -18.98 -17.41 -49.88
C ASN A 612 -19.66 -17.97 -51.15
N LEU A 613 -20.18 -17.08 -51.99
CA LEU A 613 -20.72 -17.46 -53.30
C LEU A 613 -19.57 -17.65 -54.30
N ALA A 614 -19.65 -18.73 -55.09
CA ALA A 614 -18.76 -18.98 -56.23
C ALA A 614 -19.19 -18.13 -57.43
N ASN A 615 -20.45 -18.25 -57.82
CA ASN A 615 -21.05 -17.51 -58.93
C ASN A 615 -22.29 -16.76 -58.45
N VAL A 616 -22.57 -15.61 -59.08
CA VAL A 616 -23.72 -14.76 -58.79
C VAL A 616 -24.51 -14.55 -60.08
N SER A 617 -25.83 -14.75 -60.02
CA SER A 617 -26.76 -14.64 -61.15
C SER A 617 -27.57 -13.34 -61.16
N VAL A 618 -27.30 -12.44 -60.21
CA VAL A 618 -28.00 -11.15 -60.05
C VAL A 618 -27.04 -9.97 -60.16
N HIS A 619 -27.57 -8.79 -60.47
CA HIS A 619 -26.78 -7.55 -60.53
C HIS A 619 -27.24 -6.53 -59.47
N ARG A 620 -26.40 -5.54 -59.19
CA ARG A 620 -26.73 -4.44 -58.27
C ARG A 620 -27.93 -3.64 -58.81
N GLY A 621 -28.85 -3.27 -57.92
CA GLY A 621 -30.11 -2.58 -58.23
C GLY A 621 -31.23 -3.49 -58.74
N GLN A 622 -31.00 -4.80 -58.86
CA GLN A 622 -32.02 -5.74 -59.30
C GLN A 622 -33.01 -6.04 -58.17
N ASN A 623 -34.31 -6.03 -58.49
CA ASN A 623 -35.35 -6.55 -57.59
C ASN A 623 -35.37 -8.08 -57.66
N VAL A 624 -35.31 -8.72 -56.49
CA VAL A 624 -35.35 -10.17 -56.32
C VAL A 624 -36.57 -10.57 -55.49
N GLY A 625 -37.23 -11.66 -55.85
CA GLY A 625 -38.34 -12.24 -55.11
C GLY A 625 -37.88 -13.19 -53.98
N THR A 626 -38.79 -13.53 -53.07
CA THR A 626 -38.58 -14.56 -52.06
C THR A 626 -38.28 -15.91 -52.74
N GLY A 627 -37.20 -16.59 -52.35
CA GLY A 627 -36.81 -17.88 -52.92
C GLY A 627 -36.08 -17.81 -54.26
N GLN A 628 -35.92 -16.62 -54.85
CA GLN A 628 -35.19 -16.42 -56.10
C GLN A 628 -33.71 -16.74 -55.92
N THR A 629 -33.13 -17.47 -56.87
CA THR A 629 -31.72 -17.83 -56.87
C THR A 629 -30.83 -16.60 -57.10
N LEU A 630 -29.93 -16.35 -56.15
CA LEU A 630 -28.95 -15.26 -56.18
C LEU A 630 -27.60 -15.72 -56.75
N GLY A 631 -27.28 -17.01 -56.61
CA GLY A 631 -26.01 -17.59 -57.01
C GLY A 631 -25.81 -19.01 -56.49
N THR A 632 -24.56 -19.48 -56.49
CA THR A 632 -24.19 -20.82 -55.99
C THR A 632 -23.10 -20.73 -54.94
N VAL A 633 -23.13 -21.59 -53.93
CA VAL A 633 -22.09 -21.66 -52.89
C VAL A 633 -20.76 -22.16 -53.49
N ASN A 634 -19.65 -21.68 -52.95
CA ASN A 634 -18.31 -22.07 -53.39
C ASN A 634 -17.96 -23.56 -53.11
N SER A 635 -16.76 -23.98 -53.48
CA SER A 635 -16.29 -25.36 -53.34
C SER A 635 -16.24 -25.88 -51.89
N THR A 636 -16.31 -24.98 -50.89
CA THR A 636 -16.35 -25.39 -49.47
C THR A 636 -17.74 -25.89 -49.05
N GLY A 637 -18.78 -25.58 -49.82
CA GLY A 637 -20.16 -25.91 -49.48
C GLY A 637 -20.70 -25.17 -48.24
N VAL A 638 -20.00 -24.14 -47.75
CA VAL A 638 -20.39 -23.37 -46.56
C VAL A 638 -20.83 -21.96 -46.95
N LEU A 639 -22.14 -21.72 -46.84
CA LEU A 639 -22.74 -20.39 -46.97
C LEU A 639 -22.64 -19.67 -45.62
N HIS A 640 -22.05 -18.48 -45.61
CA HIS A 640 -22.13 -17.59 -44.45
C HIS A 640 -23.25 -16.58 -44.65
N PHE A 641 -24.28 -16.66 -43.82
CA PHE A 641 -25.49 -15.85 -43.89
C PHE A 641 -25.57 -14.88 -42.71
N GLN A 642 -25.79 -13.60 -42.99
CA GLN A 642 -26.01 -12.59 -41.95
C GLN A 642 -27.31 -11.85 -42.20
N LEU A 643 -28.00 -11.52 -41.12
CA LEU A 643 -29.16 -10.63 -41.15
C LEU A 643 -28.83 -9.37 -40.35
N ARG A 644 -29.18 -8.22 -40.89
CA ARG A 644 -28.94 -6.91 -40.27
C ARG A 644 -30.22 -6.09 -40.28
N LYS A 645 -30.40 -5.28 -39.24
CA LYS A 645 -31.38 -4.18 -39.19
C LYS A 645 -30.56 -2.89 -39.13
N GLU A 646 -30.55 -2.14 -40.21
CA GLU A 646 -29.65 -1.00 -40.41
C GLU A 646 -28.17 -1.39 -40.18
N THR A 647 -27.58 -0.94 -39.08
CA THR A 647 -26.19 -1.24 -38.67
C THR A 647 -26.10 -2.38 -37.64
N ALA A 648 -27.22 -2.78 -37.03
CA ALA A 648 -27.28 -3.81 -36.00
C ALA A 648 -27.34 -5.21 -36.64
N LYS A 649 -26.46 -6.11 -36.18
CA LYS A 649 -26.45 -7.52 -36.60
C LYS A 649 -27.48 -8.30 -35.79
N LEU A 650 -28.32 -9.07 -36.45
CA LEU A 650 -29.38 -9.88 -35.86
C LEU A 650 -29.04 -11.36 -35.94
N ASN A 651 -29.52 -12.14 -34.97
CA ASN A 651 -29.45 -13.60 -35.05
C ASN A 651 -30.40 -14.10 -36.15
N PRO A 652 -29.88 -14.66 -37.28
CA PRO A 652 -30.71 -15.12 -38.38
C PRO A 652 -31.58 -16.34 -38.05
N GLU A 653 -31.20 -17.15 -37.06
CA GLU A 653 -31.91 -18.37 -36.65
C GLU A 653 -33.31 -18.08 -36.09
N GLN A 654 -33.52 -16.88 -35.53
CA GLN A 654 -34.83 -16.45 -35.04
C GLN A 654 -35.78 -16.03 -36.17
N TRP A 655 -35.32 -16.03 -37.42
CA TRP A 655 -36.04 -15.51 -38.58
C TRP A 655 -36.34 -16.58 -39.62
N ILE A 656 -35.43 -17.54 -39.77
CA ILE A 656 -35.54 -18.66 -40.72
C ILE A 656 -36.31 -19.84 -40.11
N ARG A 657 -37.04 -20.58 -40.95
CA ARG A 657 -37.80 -21.80 -40.61
C ARG A 657 -37.02 -23.06 -40.92
#